data_AF-A0A364LBH8-F1
#
_entry.id   AF-A0A364LBH8-F1
#
_cell.length_a   1.000
_cell.length_b   1.000
_cell.length_c   1.000
_cell.angle_alpha   90.00
_cell.angle_beta   90.00
_cell.angle_gamma   90.00
#
_symmetry.space_group_name_H-M   'P 1'
#
loop_
_entity.id
_entity.type
_entity.pdbx_description
1 polymer ?
#
loop_
_entity_poly.entity_id
_entity_poly.type
_entity_poly.pdbx_seq_one_letter_code
_entity_poly.pdbx_strand_id
1 'polypeptide(L)'
;MYAKDTPLNRDGFGLQGTNTQLRQSNGCPDQSSRSVKQTNHPNEFENSELPVAARFMHPGEISNKTNVLCGPLLNYRSMQGNTWEGSILIVTRSERKSPTETPILTLDRLDSGDVDEGLCSTALPHLRTKGRLLYSDLGHSFWRFDIRLTMESFTTMWQYTVDNVYFLNRTSGLAHSFAVPSRDESMRIMFYSCNGWCDGAENREWNHLSLWKDVLRQHSHRAFHVMGPLLDWTKTENLQERLRYSKEPFASALSQIPSLNMWDDHDIIDGFGSYAKETMECSVFRMIGALAHKFYMIFQHHLPPSKSHHDGQEESTTIPLPELQYVLGSKLGPYIKAPSHNIVTRLGARIAFLGIDARTERTREQTNYRDTYDAVFARVHADLAVAKGSGRPMKHLVILLGIPIAYPPLTWVEGAIEGSLGRMFQRVSRTFGVGENSINHFDDAIELLDDLNDHYTSKAHQQERCYLVQQIQAVCAAHSVRATILSGDVHLAAVGRFFTKQRGATLPVEEDFRFMNNIISSAIVNQPPPPVVANVITQSDKSRNLDTYTEEILFKLFRANPSDCRKDPEGTSVAMPRRNYTVITENSPNNAGRNEGIDKISFGQFFARRGHRPLHFGEANAGPQHHAASDQHGKGNDGSLDICIHVEADHQSHRGQTVAYGFSIPALQYTGPVIAEPTWPESSTDIIE
;
A
#
# COMPACT_ATOMS: atom_id res chain seq x y z
N MET A 1 43.03 10.51 34.73
CA MET A 1 44.34 10.57 35.42
C MET A 1 45.25 9.52 34.80
N TYR A 2 46.58 9.73 34.77
CA TYR A 2 47.68 8.79 34.40
C TYR A 2 47.32 7.62 33.43
N ALA A 3 47.65 7.59 32.12
CA ALA A 3 48.77 8.09 31.30
C ALA A 3 50.01 7.18 31.22
N LYS A 4 50.50 6.99 29.98
CA LYS A 4 51.73 6.27 29.54
C LYS A 4 51.64 4.72 29.56
N ASP A 5 52.42 3.96 28.80
CA ASP A 5 53.71 4.23 28.11
C ASP A 5 53.80 3.89 26.61
N THR A 6 54.84 4.42 25.97
CA THR A 6 55.44 3.98 24.69
C THR A 6 56.93 4.30 24.77
N PRO A 7 57.85 3.48 24.20
CA PRO A 7 58.67 4.02 23.10
C PRO A 7 59.24 3.01 22.07
N LEU A 8 59.55 3.53 20.86
CA LEU A 8 60.78 3.34 20.02
C LEU A 8 61.46 1.95 19.98
N ASN A 9 61.84 1.35 18.83
CA ASN A 9 62.40 1.84 17.55
C ASN A 9 62.03 0.83 16.40
N ARG A 10 61.96 1.15 15.10
CA ARG A 10 62.87 1.79 14.12
C ARG A 10 63.89 0.83 13.45
N ASP A 11 64.02 1.02 12.13
CA ASP A 11 65.04 0.52 11.18
C ASP A 11 65.03 -0.98 10.81
N GLY A 12 65.10 -1.29 9.48
CA GLY A 12 65.07 -2.66 8.97
C GLY A 12 64.58 -2.91 7.52
N PHE A 13 64.89 -2.05 6.55
CA PHE A 13 64.56 -2.33 5.14
C PHE A 13 65.42 -3.48 4.57
N GLY A 14 64.81 -4.44 3.85
CA GLY A 14 65.50 -5.67 3.44
C GLY A 14 64.88 -6.40 2.23
N LEU A 15 64.40 -5.68 1.20
CA LEU A 15 63.97 -6.31 -0.05
C LEU A 15 65.15 -6.49 -1.01
N GLN A 16 65.49 -7.74 -1.33
CA GLN A 16 66.38 -8.07 -2.45
C GLN A 16 65.64 -7.82 -3.78
N GLY A 17 66.30 -7.14 -4.71
CA GLY A 17 65.73 -6.81 -6.02
C GLY A 17 66.24 -7.69 -7.15
N THR A 18 65.55 -7.62 -8.29
CA THR A 18 66.07 -8.08 -9.59
C THR A 18 66.00 -6.94 -10.60
N ASN A 19 67.16 -6.61 -11.19
CA ASN A 19 67.23 -5.86 -12.44
C ASN A 19 66.76 -6.79 -13.59
N THR A 20 66.51 -6.37 -14.84
CA THR A 20 67.02 -5.21 -15.59
C THR A 20 66.16 -5.02 -16.86
N GLN A 21 65.97 -3.79 -17.35
CA GLN A 21 66.54 -3.32 -18.64
C GLN A 21 66.01 -1.92 -19.01
N LEU A 22 66.94 -1.06 -19.46
CA LEU A 22 66.66 0.33 -19.84
C LEU A 22 66.25 0.46 -21.31
N ARG A 23 65.56 1.56 -21.64
CA ARG A 23 66.00 2.46 -22.72
C ARG A 23 65.70 3.93 -22.38
N GLN A 24 66.67 4.80 -22.64
CA GLN A 24 66.62 6.27 -22.54
C GLN A 24 66.18 6.83 -23.92
N SER A 25 65.86 8.09 -24.23
CA SER A 25 66.24 9.45 -23.79
C SER A 25 65.29 10.45 -24.53
N ASN A 26 65.17 11.77 -24.33
CA ASN A 26 65.63 12.84 -23.41
C ASN A 26 64.61 14.02 -23.57
N GLY A 27 64.63 15.15 -22.86
CA GLY A 27 65.55 15.68 -21.83
C GLY A 27 64.96 16.95 -21.15
N CYS A 28 65.76 17.64 -20.32
CA CYS A 28 65.35 18.75 -19.41
C CYS A 28 65.74 20.16 -20.00
N PRO A 29 65.48 21.34 -19.36
CA PRO A 29 65.71 21.65 -17.94
C PRO A 29 64.64 22.49 -17.17
N ASP A 30 64.39 22.02 -15.94
CA ASP A 30 64.30 22.74 -14.64
C ASP A 30 64.36 24.29 -14.59
N GLN A 31 63.41 24.91 -13.86
CA GLN A 31 63.76 25.89 -12.81
C GLN A 31 62.68 26.12 -11.73
N SER A 32 63.14 26.45 -10.53
CA SER A 32 62.44 26.56 -9.25
C SER A 32 61.35 27.65 -9.11
N SER A 33 60.31 27.39 -8.30
CA SER A 33 60.02 28.18 -7.08
C SER A 33 58.80 27.66 -6.28
N ARG A 34 58.77 27.91 -4.97
CA ARG A 34 57.61 27.68 -4.10
C ARG A 34 56.70 28.92 -4.08
N SER A 35 55.39 28.76 -4.28
CA SER A 35 54.40 29.65 -3.65
C SER A 35 53.10 28.88 -3.40
N VAL A 36 52.55 29.04 -2.19
CA VAL A 36 51.16 28.62 -1.90
C VAL A 36 50.24 29.68 -2.48
N LYS A 37 49.21 29.27 -3.23
CA LYS A 37 48.11 30.14 -3.63
C LYS A 37 46.79 29.50 -3.23
N GLN A 38 46.07 30.17 -2.33
CA GLN A 38 44.63 30.04 -2.26
C GLN A 38 44.05 30.63 -3.55
N THR A 39 43.10 29.93 -4.17
CA THR A 39 42.30 30.45 -5.28
C THR A 39 40.84 30.49 -4.84
N ASN A 40 40.37 31.68 -4.49
CA ASN A 40 38.94 31.91 -4.23
C ASN A 40 38.17 31.65 -5.53
N HIS A 41 37.16 30.77 -5.47
CA HIS A 41 36.06 30.81 -6.44
C HIS A 41 34.93 31.65 -5.83
N PRO A 42 34.34 32.60 -6.58
CA PRO A 42 33.26 33.44 -6.09
C PRO A 42 31.93 32.67 -6.01
N ASN A 43 30.99 33.19 -5.21
CA ASN A 43 29.64 32.64 -5.09
C ASN A 43 28.82 32.94 -6.37
N GLU A 44 28.52 31.91 -7.17
CA GLU A 44 27.51 31.97 -8.24
C GLU A 44 26.52 30.80 -8.11
N PHE A 45 25.72 30.82 -7.03
CA PHE A 45 24.57 29.90 -6.86
C PHE A 45 23.31 30.60 -6.29
N GLU A 46 23.18 31.91 -6.51
CA GLU A 46 21.89 32.61 -6.43
C GLU A 46 21.33 32.82 -7.85
N ASN A 47 20.55 31.85 -8.34
CA ASN A 47 19.51 31.98 -9.38
C ASN A 47 19.02 30.57 -9.79
N SER A 48 18.20 29.92 -8.96
CA SER A 48 17.42 28.77 -9.41
C SER A 48 16.29 29.27 -10.32
N GLU A 49 16.32 28.88 -11.60
CA GLU A 49 15.31 29.33 -12.57
C GLU A 49 13.90 28.88 -12.15
N LEU A 50 12.95 29.83 -12.15
CA LEU A 50 11.54 29.53 -11.95
C LEU A 50 11.02 28.55 -13.02
N PRO A 51 10.11 27.62 -12.68
CA PRO A 51 9.54 26.67 -13.65
C PRO A 51 8.97 27.38 -14.88
N VAL A 52 9.11 26.76 -16.06
CA VAL A 52 8.84 27.37 -17.38
C VAL A 52 7.44 28.02 -17.48
N ALA A 53 6.43 27.48 -16.77
CA ALA A 53 5.09 28.06 -16.69
C ALA A 53 5.06 29.51 -16.17
N ALA A 54 5.97 29.87 -15.26
CA ALA A 54 6.05 31.23 -14.70
C ALA A 54 6.51 32.30 -15.71
N ARG A 55 7.03 31.90 -16.88
CA ARG A 55 7.47 32.83 -17.94
C ARG A 55 6.32 33.42 -18.77
N PHE A 56 5.08 32.99 -18.54
CA PHE A 56 3.91 33.36 -19.36
C PHE A 56 2.77 34.06 -18.58
N MET A 57 2.99 34.45 -17.31
CA MET A 57 2.01 35.21 -16.52
C MET A 57 2.57 36.58 -16.10
N HIS A 58 1.70 37.58 -15.96
CA HIS A 58 2.12 38.91 -15.51
C HIS A 58 2.55 38.86 -14.02
N PRO A 59 3.70 39.45 -13.63
CA PRO A 59 4.24 39.33 -12.26
C PRO A 59 3.29 39.74 -11.14
N GLY A 60 2.33 40.66 -11.40
CA GLY A 60 1.35 41.10 -10.42
C GLY A 60 0.31 40.05 -10.02
N GLU A 61 0.00 39.06 -10.87
CA GLU A 61 -1.07 38.08 -10.58
C GLU A 61 -0.61 36.94 -9.65
N ILE A 62 0.69 36.67 -9.60
CA ILE A 62 1.29 35.67 -8.72
C ILE A 62 1.41 36.22 -7.29
N SER A 63 1.63 37.53 -7.14
CA SER A 63 1.90 38.21 -5.87
C SER A 63 0.79 38.08 -4.81
N ASN A 64 -0.44 37.76 -5.20
CA ASN A 64 -1.61 37.72 -4.31
C ASN A 64 -2.17 36.30 -4.08
N LYS A 65 -1.52 35.24 -4.59
CA LYS A 65 -2.02 33.86 -4.48
C LYS A 65 -1.30 33.09 -3.38
N THR A 66 -2.05 32.30 -2.61
CA THR A 66 -1.47 31.45 -1.55
C THR A 66 -0.75 30.25 -2.17
N ASN A 67 0.54 30.12 -1.88
CA ASN A 67 1.38 29.03 -2.37
C ASN A 67 1.02 27.69 -1.71
N VAL A 68 0.54 26.73 -2.50
CA VAL A 68 0.35 25.33 -2.12
C VAL A 68 1.62 24.54 -2.45
N LEU A 69 2.10 23.80 -1.45
CA LEU A 69 3.33 22.99 -1.48
C LEU A 69 3.02 21.51 -1.77
N CYS A 70 1.91 21.01 -1.22
CA CYS A 70 1.47 19.62 -1.35
C CYS A 70 -0.05 19.57 -1.56
N GLY A 71 -0.50 18.59 -2.34
CA GLY A 71 -1.89 18.38 -2.72
C GLY A 71 -2.22 18.85 -4.14
N PRO A 72 -3.51 18.82 -4.54
CA PRO A 72 -4.61 18.27 -3.78
C PRO A 72 -4.43 16.75 -3.55
N LEU A 73 -4.68 16.29 -2.33
CA LEU A 73 -4.79 14.87 -2.00
C LEU A 73 -6.28 14.57 -1.79
N LEU A 74 -6.83 13.60 -2.50
CA LEU A 74 -8.23 13.18 -2.39
C LEU A 74 -8.33 11.91 -1.55
N ASN A 75 -9.22 11.90 -0.55
CA ASN A 75 -9.43 10.80 0.37
C ASN A 75 -10.92 10.42 0.40
N TYR A 76 -11.22 9.12 0.34
CA TYR A 76 -12.54 8.55 0.57
C TYR A 76 -12.69 8.18 2.05
N ARG A 77 -13.86 8.47 2.63
CA ARG A 77 -14.09 8.30 4.07
C ARG A 77 -15.23 7.32 4.33
N SER A 78 -16.44 7.60 3.86
CA SER A 78 -17.60 6.77 4.16
C SER A 78 -18.69 6.81 3.09
N MET A 79 -19.60 5.85 3.15
CA MET A 79 -20.87 5.88 2.41
C MET A 79 -22.02 5.58 3.37
N GLN A 80 -22.96 6.52 3.48
CA GLN A 80 -24.11 6.45 4.38
C GLN A 80 -25.40 6.57 3.58
N GLY A 81 -26.18 5.49 3.47
CA GLY A 81 -27.36 5.44 2.60
C GLY A 81 -26.95 5.67 1.13
N ASN A 82 -27.38 6.80 0.57
CA ASN A 82 -27.01 7.26 -0.78
C ASN A 82 -26.08 8.50 -0.74
N THR A 83 -25.36 8.75 0.37
CA THR A 83 -24.40 9.84 0.51
C THR A 83 -22.98 9.30 0.47
N TRP A 84 -22.16 9.80 -0.45
CA TRP A 84 -20.71 9.59 -0.50
C TRP A 84 -20.02 10.69 0.32
N GLU A 85 -19.11 10.29 1.21
CA GLU A 85 -18.28 11.18 2.01
C GLU A 85 -16.79 11.01 1.69
N GLY A 86 -16.12 12.14 1.47
CA GLY A 86 -14.68 12.20 1.27
C GLY A 86 -14.11 13.51 1.81
N SER A 87 -12.84 13.76 1.53
CA SER A 87 -12.22 15.06 1.79
C SER A 87 -11.00 15.30 0.89
N ILE A 88 -10.66 16.58 0.71
CA ILE A 88 -9.45 17.01 0.01
C ILE A 88 -8.50 17.70 0.98
N LEU A 89 -7.20 17.39 0.94
CA LEU A 89 -6.15 18.10 1.67
C LEU A 89 -5.28 18.93 0.73
N ILE A 90 -4.94 20.15 1.15
CA ILE A 90 -3.83 20.95 0.62
C ILE A 90 -2.93 21.43 1.76
N VAL A 91 -1.64 21.58 1.49
CA VAL A 91 -0.67 22.18 2.43
C VAL A 91 -0.17 23.48 1.86
N THR A 92 -0.47 24.60 2.51
CA THR A 92 -0.05 25.94 2.10
C THR A 92 1.15 26.42 2.91
N ARG A 93 2.04 27.21 2.29
CA ARG A 93 3.03 28.01 3.02
C ARG A 93 2.32 29.13 3.78
N SER A 94 2.61 29.29 5.07
CA SER A 94 2.14 30.40 5.91
C SER A 94 3.32 31.20 6.43
N GLU A 95 3.43 32.46 6.02
CA GLU A 95 4.50 33.37 6.48
C GLU A 95 4.21 33.97 7.87
N ARG A 96 3.10 33.59 8.50
CA ARG A 96 2.62 34.07 9.80
C ARG A 96 2.17 32.90 10.68
N LYS A 97 2.12 33.12 12.00
CA LYS A 97 1.65 32.12 12.98
C LYS A 97 0.18 31.73 12.80
N SER A 98 -0.61 32.57 12.13
CA SER A 98 -1.97 32.26 11.69
C SER A 98 -2.14 32.65 10.22
N PRO A 99 -2.83 31.84 9.40
CA PRO A 99 -3.15 32.22 8.02
C PRO A 99 -4.16 33.37 7.99
N THR A 100 -4.02 34.28 7.02
CA THR A 100 -4.83 35.51 6.97
C THR A 100 -6.15 35.32 6.22
N GLU A 101 -6.23 34.34 5.31
CA GLU A 101 -7.45 33.96 4.58
C GLU A 101 -7.68 32.44 4.69
N THR A 102 -8.97 32.05 4.68
CA THR A 102 -9.38 30.64 4.58
C THR A 102 -9.59 30.29 3.10
N PRO A 103 -8.88 29.30 2.53
CA PRO A 103 -9.12 28.89 1.15
C PRO A 103 -10.53 28.29 1.01
N ILE A 104 -11.10 28.41 -0.17
CA ILE A 104 -12.42 27.86 -0.52
C ILE A 104 -12.22 26.87 -1.66
N LEU A 105 -12.80 25.67 -1.52
CA LEU A 105 -12.90 24.71 -2.60
C LEU A 105 -14.27 24.85 -3.26
N THR A 106 -14.26 25.01 -4.57
CA THR A 106 -15.44 25.04 -5.43
C THR A 106 -15.52 23.68 -6.15
N LEU A 107 -16.72 23.12 -6.26
CA LEU A 107 -16.98 21.77 -6.76
C LEU A 107 -18.22 21.76 -7.66
N ASP A 108 -18.04 21.32 -8.90
CA ASP A 108 -19.03 21.34 -9.98
C ASP A 108 -19.22 19.93 -10.54
N ARG A 109 -20.47 19.54 -10.82
CA ARG A 109 -20.77 18.28 -11.53
C ARG A 109 -20.56 18.46 -13.03
N LEU A 110 -19.87 17.51 -13.67
CA LEU A 110 -19.57 17.56 -15.11
C LEU A 110 -20.67 16.94 -15.98
N ASP A 111 -21.44 15.98 -15.47
CA ASP A 111 -22.39 15.23 -16.30
C ASP A 111 -23.72 15.97 -16.49
N SER A 112 -23.77 16.88 -17.46
CA SER A 112 -24.98 17.09 -18.25
C SER A 112 -25.10 15.96 -19.28
N GLY A 113 -25.68 14.83 -18.88
CA GLY A 113 -26.21 13.86 -19.84
C GLY A 113 -27.35 14.49 -20.64
N ASP A 114 -27.62 13.99 -21.85
CA ASP A 114 -28.64 14.55 -22.74
C ASP A 114 -30.02 14.60 -22.06
N VAL A 115 -30.42 15.80 -21.63
CA VAL A 115 -31.79 16.12 -21.24
C VAL A 115 -32.49 16.57 -22.52
N ASP A 116 -33.59 15.89 -22.88
CA ASP A 116 -34.45 16.29 -24.01
C ASP A 116 -34.71 17.81 -23.98
N GLU A 117 -34.54 18.49 -25.13
CA GLU A 117 -34.76 19.93 -25.31
C GLU A 117 -36.25 20.30 -25.14
N GLY A 118 -36.77 20.21 -23.91
CA GLY A 118 -38.19 20.35 -23.62
C GLY A 118 -38.56 20.61 -22.16
N LEU A 119 -37.75 20.22 -21.17
CA LEU A 119 -38.08 20.47 -19.75
C LEU A 119 -36.92 21.05 -18.93
N CYS A 120 -37.12 22.31 -18.51
CA CYS A 120 -36.52 23.00 -17.36
C CYS A 120 -35.00 22.89 -17.15
N SER A 121 -34.29 23.99 -17.38
CA SER A 121 -32.87 24.17 -17.02
C SER A 121 -32.65 24.17 -15.50
N THR A 122 -32.62 22.99 -14.88
CA THR A 122 -32.07 22.80 -13.54
C THR A 122 -30.55 22.94 -13.61
N ALA A 123 -30.01 24.04 -13.10
CA ALA A 123 -28.58 24.27 -13.04
C ALA A 123 -27.87 23.11 -12.32
N LEU A 124 -26.73 22.67 -12.87
CA LEU A 124 -25.92 21.61 -12.28
C LEU A 124 -25.47 21.98 -10.85
N PRO A 125 -25.32 21.02 -9.92
CA PRO A 125 -24.89 21.30 -8.56
C PRO A 125 -23.52 21.99 -8.51
N HIS A 126 -23.53 23.24 -8.01
CA HIS A 126 -22.36 24.05 -7.72
C HIS A 126 -22.22 24.19 -6.19
N LEU A 127 -21.16 23.61 -5.63
CA LEU A 127 -20.93 23.53 -4.18
C LEU A 127 -19.65 24.28 -3.80
N ARG A 128 -19.67 25.00 -2.67
CA ARG A 128 -18.50 25.72 -2.15
C ARG A 128 -18.26 25.39 -0.67
N THR A 129 -17.11 24.78 -0.40
CA THR A 129 -16.67 24.34 0.93
C THR A 129 -15.51 25.20 1.42
N LYS A 130 -15.61 25.76 2.62
CA LYS A 130 -14.49 26.45 3.28
C LYS A 130 -13.48 25.43 3.82
N GLY A 131 -12.19 25.71 3.67
CA GLY A 131 -11.12 24.89 4.24
C GLY A 131 -11.14 24.93 5.77
N ARG A 132 -11.13 23.76 6.41
CA ARG A 132 -10.87 23.59 7.84
C ARG A 132 -9.37 23.47 8.05
N LEU A 133 -8.79 24.34 8.88
CA LEU A 133 -7.41 24.16 9.34
C LEU A 133 -7.35 22.95 10.27
N LEU A 134 -6.57 21.93 9.89
CA LEU A 134 -6.30 20.75 10.72
C LEU A 134 -5.11 20.97 11.66
N TYR A 135 -4.07 21.62 11.13
CA TYR A 135 -2.80 21.82 11.80
C TYR A 135 -2.03 22.97 11.15
N SER A 136 -1.15 23.62 11.92
CA SER A 136 -0.22 24.65 11.42
C SER A 136 1.04 24.67 12.28
N ASP A 137 2.21 24.52 11.66
CA ASP A 137 3.51 24.48 12.32
C ASP A 137 4.63 24.82 11.33
N LEU A 138 5.78 25.30 11.80
CA LEU A 138 6.99 25.61 11.02
C LEU A 138 6.73 26.40 9.71
N GLY A 139 5.76 27.31 9.70
CA GLY A 139 5.39 28.08 8.50
C GLY A 139 4.59 27.31 7.45
N HIS A 140 3.91 26.23 7.85
CA HIS A 140 3.01 25.42 7.01
C HIS A 140 1.59 25.44 7.59
N SER A 141 0.57 25.21 6.77
CA SER A 141 -0.83 25.09 7.20
C SER A 141 -1.56 24.02 6.39
N PHE A 142 -2.23 23.12 7.08
CA PHE A 142 -2.85 21.92 6.53
C PHE A 142 -4.36 22.12 6.48
N TRP A 143 -4.92 22.24 5.28
CA TRP A 143 -6.33 22.57 5.06
C TRP A 143 -7.08 21.37 4.49
N ARG A 144 -8.16 20.98 5.18
CA ARG A 144 -9.10 19.96 4.74
C ARG A 144 -10.40 20.58 4.24
N PHE A 145 -10.88 20.15 3.09
CA PHE A 145 -12.23 20.42 2.59
C PHE A 145 -13.05 19.14 2.73
N ASP A 146 -14.13 19.18 3.52
CA ASP A 146 -15.06 18.06 3.65
C ASP A 146 -16.04 18.02 2.48
N ILE A 147 -16.22 16.84 1.88
CA ILE A 147 -17.05 16.63 0.69
C ILE A 147 -18.17 15.64 1.03
N ARG A 148 -19.40 16.01 0.68
CA ARG A 148 -20.61 15.20 0.86
C ARG A 148 -21.46 15.30 -0.40
N LEU A 149 -21.67 14.18 -1.08
CA LEU A 149 -22.33 14.13 -2.39
C LEU A 149 -23.43 13.07 -2.41
N THR A 150 -24.60 13.44 -2.94
CA THR A 150 -25.69 12.50 -3.18
C THR A 150 -25.35 11.62 -4.38
N MET A 151 -25.49 10.31 -4.22
CA MET A 151 -25.18 9.30 -5.22
C MET A 151 -26.39 9.00 -6.10
N GLU A 152 -26.16 8.96 -7.41
CA GLU A 152 -27.17 8.73 -8.43
C GLU A 152 -27.31 7.23 -8.76
N SER A 153 -28.22 6.88 -9.67
CA SER A 153 -28.28 5.54 -10.29
C SER A 153 -27.13 5.26 -11.28
N PHE A 154 -26.32 6.27 -11.61
CA PHE A 154 -25.15 6.17 -12.48
C PHE A 154 -23.89 6.76 -11.80
N THR A 155 -22.71 6.38 -12.27
CA THR A 155 -21.44 7.00 -11.81
C THR A 155 -21.42 8.46 -12.27
N THR A 156 -21.03 9.38 -11.38
CA THR A 156 -20.98 10.82 -11.69
C THR A 156 -19.57 11.37 -11.59
N MET A 157 -19.19 12.24 -12.53
CA MET A 157 -17.94 12.97 -12.56
C MET A 157 -18.10 14.35 -11.94
N TRP A 158 -17.19 14.69 -11.03
CA TRP A 158 -17.15 15.98 -10.34
C TRP A 158 -15.79 16.63 -10.51
N GLN A 159 -15.75 17.89 -10.95
CA GLN A 159 -14.55 18.72 -11.02
C GLN A 159 -14.48 19.63 -9.80
N TYR A 160 -13.28 19.86 -9.27
CA TYR A 160 -13.04 20.87 -8.24
C TYR A 160 -11.91 21.85 -8.60
N THR A 161 -12.00 23.02 -7.99
CA THR A 161 -10.96 24.06 -7.99
C THR A 161 -10.80 24.60 -6.57
N VAL A 162 -9.67 25.24 -6.28
CA VAL A 162 -9.46 25.96 -5.02
C VAL A 162 -9.22 27.44 -5.35
N ASP A 163 -9.99 28.30 -4.71
CA ASP A 163 -9.93 29.74 -4.91
C ASP A 163 -8.61 30.32 -4.35
N ASN A 164 -8.07 31.35 -5.00
CA ASN A 164 -6.90 32.15 -4.57
C ASN A 164 -5.57 31.39 -4.31
N VAL A 165 -5.41 30.14 -4.76
CA VAL A 165 -4.14 29.38 -4.60
C VAL A 165 -3.29 29.31 -5.87
N TYR A 166 -2.01 28.98 -5.70
CA TYR A 166 -1.08 28.59 -6.76
C TYR A 166 -0.32 27.32 -6.35
N PHE A 167 -0.33 26.28 -7.19
CA PHE A 167 0.33 25.00 -6.89
C PHE A 167 1.79 25.02 -7.35
N LEU A 168 2.72 25.03 -6.40
CA LEU A 168 4.14 24.89 -6.68
C LEU A 168 4.41 23.49 -7.24
N ASN A 169 5.20 23.42 -8.31
CA ASN A 169 5.68 22.21 -8.99
C ASN A 169 4.62 21.34 -9.72
N ARG A 170 3.40 21.84 -9.98
CA ARG A 170 2.43 21.19 -10.89
C ARG A 170 2.32 21.91 -12.24
N THR A 171 1.93 21.18 -13.29
CA THR A 171 1.55 21.79 -14.58
C THR A 171 0.22 22.53 -14.46
N SER A 172 0.23 23.81 -14.81
CA SER A 172 -0.95 24.67 -14.86
C SER A 172 -1.99 24.19 -15.87
N GLY A 173 -3.26 24.12 -15.47
CA GLY A 173 -4.40 23.84 -16.36
C GLY A 173 -5.07 22.47 -16.18
N LEU A 174 -4.65 21.64 -15.23
CA LEU A 174 -5.39 20.42 -14.88
C LEU A 174 -6.70 20.76 -14.15
N ALA A 175 -7.83 20.48 -14.80
CA ALA A 175 -9.11 20.34 -14.13
C ALA A 175 -9.05 19.08 -13.24
N HIS A 176 -9.05 19.25 -11.92
CA HIS A 176 -9.03 18.11 -11.01
C HIS A 176 -10.43 17.51 -10.94
N SER A 177 -10.62 16.29 -11.45
CA SER A 177 -11.93 15.61 -11.44
C SER A 177 -11.86 14.19 -10.90
N PHE A 178 -12.92 13.73 -10.25
CA PHE A 178 -13.03 12.39 -9.69
C PHE A 178 -14.41 11.78 -9.92
N ALA A 179 -14.50 10.46 -9.80
CA ALA A 179 -15.73 9.70 -10.00
C ALA A 179 -16.38 9.27 -8.68
N VAL A 180 -17.65 9.63 -8.49
CA VAL A 180 -18.52 9.08 -7.43
C VAL A 180 -19.33 7.93 -8.03
N PRO A 181 -19.31 6.71 -7.45
CA PRO A 181 -19.99 5.56 -8.03
C PRO A 181 -21.52 5.72 -8.01
N SER A 182 -22.22 4.93 -8.82
CA SER A 182 -23.66 4.74 -8.67
C SER A 182 -23.96 4.16 -7.28
N ARG A 183 -25.05 4.61 -6.66
CA ARG A 183 -25.59 4.07 -5.39
C ARG A 183 -25.98 2.59 -5.48
N ASP A 184 -26.15 2.07 -6.70
CA ASP A 184 -26.58 0.72 -7.02
C ASP A 184 -25.39 -0.15 -7.52
N GLU A 185 -24.18 0.41 -7.58
CA GLU A 185 -22.94 -0.26 -8.02
C GLU A 185 -21.87 -0.35 -6.95
N SER A 186 -21.00 -1.36 -7.05
CA SER A 186 -19.77 -1.44 -6.26
C SER A 186 -18.64 -0.66 -6.92
N MET A 187 -17.68 -0.18 -6.13
CA MET A 187 -16.53 0.58 -6.64
C MET A 187 -15.62 -0.27 -7.53
N ARG A 188 -15.11 0.33 -8.61
CA ARG A 188 -13.88 -0.13 -9.27
C ARG A 188 -12.70 0.36 -8.43
N ILE A 189 -11.98 -0.58 -7.85
CA ILE A 189 -10.89 -0.36 -6.89
C ILE A 189 -9.55 -0.52 -7.62
N MET A 190 -8.59 0.34 -7.30
CA MET A 190 -7.17 0.12 -7.55
C MET A 190 -6.46 -0.22 -6.23
N PHE A 191 -5.52 -1.16 -6.23
CA PHE A 191 -4.75 -1.54 -5.04
C PHE A 191 -3.25 -1.55 -5.37
N TYR A 192 -2.41 -1.02 -4.48
CA TYR A 192 -0.97 -1.05 -4.59
C TYR A 192 -0.27 -0.97 -3.24
N SER A 193 1.02 -1.32 -3.22
CA SER A 193 1.90 -1.15 -2.08
C SER A 193 3.23 -0.50 -2.47
N CYS A 194 4.00 -0.12 -1.46
CA CYS A 194 5.42 0.24 -1.56
C CYS A 194 5.71 1.22 -2.70
N ASN A 195 5.00 2.35 -2.66
CA ASN A 195 5.26 3.55 -3.47
C ASN A 195 6.41 4.39 -2.85
N GLY A 196 7.39 3.71 -2.28
CA GLY A 196 8.54 4.33 -1.66
C GLY A 196 9.48 4.94 -2.68
N TRP A 197 10.61 5.43 -2.17
CA TRP A 197 11.61 6.08 -2.98
C TRP A 197 13.00 5.66 -2.53
N CYS A 198 13.42 4.44 -2.91
CA CYS A 198 14.76 3.96 -2.64
C CYS A 198 15.84 4.95 -3.13
N ASP A 199 16.83 5.23 -2.28
CA ASP A 199 18.03 5.94 -2.72
C ASP A 199 18.75 5.19 -3.85
N GLY A 200 19.37 5.94 -4.75
CA GLY A 200 19.90 5.39 -6.00
C GLY A 200 18.90 5.36 -7.17
N ALA A 201 17.62 5.71 -6.97
CA ALA A 201 16.62 5.82 -8.04
C ALA A 201 16.90 6.93 -9.10
N GLU A 202 17.94 7.75 -8.90
CA GLU A 202 18.46 8.70 -9.91
C GLU A 202 19.55 8.10 -10.83
N ASN A 203 20.03 6.89 -10.52
CA ASN A 203 20.79 6.09 -11.49
C ASN A 203 19.87 5.74 -12.68
N ARG A 204 20.37 5.93 -13.90
CA ARG A 204 19.58 5.97 -15.15
C ARG A 204 18.97 4.64 -15.60
N GLU A 205 18.90 3.64 -14.74
CA GLU A 205 18.49 2.27 -15.06
C GLU A 205 16.98 2.04 -14.87
N TRP A 206 16.30 2.79 -13.99
CA TRP A 206 14.89 2.55 -13.63
C TRP A 206 14.02 3.80 -13.82
N ASN A 207 12.93 3.67 -14.58
CA ASN A 207 11.91 4.71 -14.65
C ASN A 207 10.97 4.62 -13.43
N HIS A 208 11.31 5.31 -12.34
CA HIS A 208 10.66 5.17 -11.03
C HIS A 208 9.12 5.31 -11.08
N LEU A 209 8.56 6.41 -11.60
CA LEU A 209 7.10 6.59 -11.76
C LEU A 209 6.54 6.06 -13.10
N SER A 210 7.00 4.91 -13.59
CA SER A 210 6.52 4.30 -14.84
C SER A 210 5.02 3.95 -14.76
N LEU A 211 4.64 3.15 -13.78
CA LEU A 211 3.33 2.48 -13.70
C LEU A 211 2.18 3.44 -13.41
N TRP A 212 2.44 4.55 -12.72
CA TRP A 212 1.45 5.62 -12.53
C TRP A 212 0.92 6.21 -13.85
N LYS A 213 1.72 6.17 -14.93
CA LYS A 213 1.25 6.53 -16.28
C LYS A 213 0.27 5.51 -16.85
N ASP A 214 0.33 4.25 -16.42
CA ASP A 214 -0.63 3.21 -16.76
C ASP A 214 -1.91 3.32 -15.91
N VAL A 215 -1.76 3.56 -14.61
CA VAL A 215 -2.89 3.84 -13.70
C VAL A 215 -3.74 5.00 -14.23
N LEU A 216 -3.12 6.10 -14.65
CA LEU A 216 -3.85 7.23 -15.26
C LEU A 216 -4.53 6.87 -16.59
N ARG A 217 -3.90 6.03 -17.45
CA ARG A 217 -4.55 5.53 -18.68
C ARG A 217 -5.76 4.65 -18.38
N GLN A 218 -5.63 3.73 -17.41
CA GLN A 218 -6.71 2.86 -16.96
C GLN A 218 -7.84 3.65 -16.29
N HIS A 219 -7.52 4.74 -15.58
CA HIS A 219 -8.50 5.67 -15.02
C HIS A 219 -9.25 6.43 -16.12
N SER A 220 -8.54 6.99 -17.11
CA SER A 220 -9.17 7.73 -18.22
C SER A 220 -10.02 6.85 -19.14
N HIS A 221 -9.76 5.53 -19.19
CA HIS A 221 -10.57 4.58 -19.95
C HIS A 221 -11.83 4.15 -19.18
N ARG A 222 -11.73 3.92 -17.86
CA ARG A 222 -12.86 3.66 -16.95
C ARG A 222 -12.46 4.11 -15.56
N ALA A 223 -13.15 5.11 -14.99
CA ALA A 223 -12.71 5.69 -13.72
C ALA A 223 -12.51 4.64 -12.60
N PHE A 224 -11.44 4.84 -11.82
CA PHE A 224 -11.31 4.25 -10.49
C PHE A 224 -12.10 5.11 -9.50
N HIS A 225 -12.91 4.48 -8.65
CA HIS A 225 -13.70 5.19 -7.64
C HIS A 225 -12.96 5.31 -6.30
N VAL A 226 -11.95 4.45 -6.08
CA VAL A 226 -11.07 4.47 -4.90
C VAL A 226 -9.73 3.78 -5.24
N MET A 227 -8.66 4.18 -4.57
CA MET A 227 -7.40 3.43 -4.49
C MET A 227 -7.02 3.13 -3.05
N GLY A 228 -6.65 1.88 -2.77
CA GLY A 228 -6.10 1.46 -1.48
C GLY A 228 -4.57 1.36 -1.55
N PRO A 229 -3.82 2.25 -0.87
CA PRO A 229 -2.38 2.14 -0.74
C PRO A 229 -1.93 1.46 0.55
N LEU A 230 -0.72 0.91 0.49
CA LEU A 230 0.25 0.93 1.58
C LEU A 230 1.38 1.87 1.14
N LEU A 231 1.75 2.84 1.98
CA LEU A 231 2.77 3.86 1.68
C LEU A 231 4.12 3.53 2.35
N ASP A 232 5.13 4.30 1.97
CA ASP A 232 6.52 4.23 2.44
C ASP A 232 7.01 5.69 2.45
N TRP A 233 7.46 6.17 3.62
CA TRP A 233 7.59 7.61 3.90
C TRP A 233 9.01 8.04 4.32
N THR A 234 9.89 7.09 4.65
CA THR A 234 10.97 7.36 5.63
C THR A 234 12.38 7.36 5.08
N LYS A 235 12.63 6.80 3.89
CA LYS A 235 13.95 6.78 3.24
C LYS A 235 14.29 8.12 2.55
N THR A 236 14.24 9.24 3.28
CA THR A 236 14.68 10.60 2.82
C THR A 236 15.15 11.54 3.95
N GLU A 237 16.27 12.25 3.72
CA GLU A 237 16.89 13.12 4.74
C GLU A 237 16.33 14.56 4.85
N ASN A 238 15.64 15.09 3.82
CA ASN A 238 15.34 16.53 3.72
C ASN A 238 13.84 16.87 3.59
N LEU A 239 13.36 17.85 4.37
CA LEU A 239 11.98 18.33 4.39
C LEU A 239 11.51 18.87 3.02
N GLN A 240 12.39 19.48 2.21
CA GLN A 240 12.01 19.94 0.86
C GLN A 240 11.65 18.78 -0.07
N GLU A 241 12.26 17.61 0.13
CA GLU A 241 11.92 16.44 -0.65
C GLU A 241 10.60 15.81 -0.23
N ARG A 242 10.15 15.96 1.03
CA ARG A 242 8.90 15.37 1.54
C ARG A 242 7.63 15.83 0.81
N LEU A 243 7.76 16.78 -0.11
CA LEU A 243 6.75 17.13 -1.11
C LEU A 243 6.69 16.12 -2.30
N ARG A 244 7.15 14.86 -2.15
CA ARG A 244 7.10 13.84 -3.23
C ARG A 244 5.67 13.52 -3.72
N TYR A 245 4.65 13.77 -2.90
CA TYR A 245 3.23 13.78 -3.31
C TYR A 245 2.92 14.77 -4.46
N SER A 246 3.78 15.77 -4.70
CA SER A 246 3.67 16.75 -5.79
C SER A 246 4.47 16.35 -7.05
N LYS A 247 5.14 15.18 -7.08
CA LYS A 247 5.82 14.66 -8.28
C LYS A 247 4.81 14.02 -9.23
N GLU A 248 4.64 14.60 -10.42
CA GLU A 248 3.85 14.01 -11.50
C GLU A 248 4.56 12.76 -12.09
N PRO A 249 3.84 11.70 -12.50
CA PRO A 249 2.37 11.55 -12.59
C PRO A 249 1.64 11.12 -11.29
N PHE A 250 2.35 10.78 -10.21
CA PHE A 250 1.70 10.31 -8.95
C PHE A 250 0.79 11.39 -8.36
N ALA A 251 1.27 12.65 -8.40
CA ALA A 251 0.52 13.83 -8.00
C ALA A 251 -0.83 13.99 -8.75
N SER A 252 -0.89 13.70 -10.05
CA SER A 252 -2.14 13.68 -10.82
C SER A 252 -3.11 12.62 -10.29
N ALA A 253 -2.64 11.40 -10.02
CA ALA A 253 -3.48 10.31 -9.52
C ALA A 253 -4.10 10.63 -8.16
N LEU A 254 -3.31 11.14 -7.20
CA LEU A 254 -3.77 11.59 -5.88
C LEU A 254 -4.84 12.69 -5.92
N SER A 255 -4.93 13.43 -7.02
CA SER A 255 -5.92 14.51 -7.21
C SER A 255 -7.20 14.05 -7.93
N GLN A 256 -7.22 12.85 -8.50
CA GLN A 256 -8.33 12.31 -9.32
C GLN A 256 -8.94 11.01 -8.76
N ILE A 257 -8.16 10.24 -8.00
CA ILE A 257 -8.57 8.96 -7.41
C ILE A 257 -8.66 9.14 -5.89
N PRO A 258 -9.83 8.95 -5.26
CA PRO A 258 -9.94 8.96 -3.81
C PRO A 258 -9.10 7.85 -3.18
N SER A 259 -8.23 8.21 -2.23
CA SER A 259 -7.40 7.25 -1.49
C SER A 259 -8.22 6.61 -0.35
N LEU A 260 -7.85 5.42 0.12
CA LEU A 260 -8.36 4.81 1.36
C LEU A 260 -7.26 3.96 2.00
N ASN A 261 -6.53 4.54 2.94
CA ASN A 261 -5.18 4.10 3.27
C ASN A 261 -5.08 3.27 4.55
N MET A 262 -4.10 2.37 4.60
CA MET A 262 -3.51 1.89 5.85
C MET A 262 -2.00 2.08 5.78
N TRP A 263 -1.34 2.29 6.92
CA TRP A 263 0.12 2.38 7.00
C TRP A 263 0.78 1.03 7.25
N ASP A 264 2.07 0.96 6.96
CA ASP A 264 2.96 -0.13 7.35
C ASP A 264 4.21 0.39 8.09
N ASP A 265 5.17 -0.47 8.41
CA ASP A 265 6.43 -0.08 9.04
C ASP A 265 7.27 0.89 8.21
N HIS A 266 7.31 0.77 6.88
CA HIS A 266 8.00 1.72 6.00
C HIS A 266 7.47 3.18 6.10
N ASP A 267 6.24 3.41 6.59
CA ASP A 267 5.75 4.75 6.96
C ASP A 267 6.39 5.29 8.27
N ILE A 268 7.13 4.45 9.01
CA ILE A 268 7.78 4.71 10.31
C ILE A 268 9.32 4.49 10.28
N ILE A 269 9.75 3.23 10.23
CA ILE A 269 11.10 2.63 10.02
C ILE A 269 10.82 1.15 9.66
N ASP A 270 11.57 0.54 8.74
CA ASP A 270 11.63 -0.93 8.55
C ASP A 270 11.47 -1.73 9.86
N GLY A 271 10.62 -2.76 9.88
CA GLY A 271 10.45 -3.64 11.03
C GLY A 271 9.88 -2.98 12.29
N PHE A 272 9.33 -1.76 12.22
CA PHE A 272 8.81 -1.07 13.41
C PHE A 272 7.71 -1.90 14.10
N GLY A 273 7.97 -2.22 15.37
CA GLY A 273 7.18 -3.13 16.20
C GLY A 273 7.90 -4.45 16.50
N SER A 274 8.79 -4.92 15.62
CA SER A 274 9.36 -6.27 15.66
C SER A 274 10.80 -6.36 16.19
N TYR A 275 11.47 -5.22 16.40
CA TYR A 275 12.76 -5.13 17.11
C TYR A 275 12.69 -5.58 18.57
N ALA A 276 13.86 -5.73 19.21
CA ALA A 276 13.96 -5.93 20.66
C ALA A 276 13.20 -4.85 21.46
N LYS A 277 12.60 -5.26 22.59
CA LYS A 277 11.76 -4.39 23.42
C LYS A 277 12.51 -3.14 23.89
N GLU A 278 13.76 -3.29 24.30
CA GLU A 278 14.64 -2.23 24.80
C GLU A 278 14.90 -1.16 23.72
N THR A 279 15.06 -1.59 22.46
CA THR A 279 15.15 -0.73 21.27
C THR A 279 13.85 0.04 21.06
N MET A 280 12.71 -0.66 21.07
CA MET A 280 11.38 -0.07 20.85
C MET A 280 10.92 0.86 22.00
N GLU A 281 11.35 0.61 23.24
CA GLU A 281 11.03 1.46 24.40
C GLU A 281 11.91 2.71 24.52
N CYS A 282 13.01 2.80 23.75
CA CYS A 282 13.91 3.95 23.81
C CYS A 282 13.23 5.25 23.32
N SER A 283 13.75 6.40 23.78
CA SER A 283 13.16 7.71 23.47
C SER A 283 13.20 8.07 21.98
N VAL A 284 14.17 7.54 21.22
CA VAL A 284 14.33 7.80 19.78
C VAL A 284 13.25 7.07 18.98
N PHE A 285 13.14 5.74 19.12
CA PHE A 285 12.13 4.95 18.40
C PHE A 285 10.71 5.40 18.74
N ARG A 286 10.42 5.70 20.02
CA ARG A 286 9.10 6.21 20.43
C ARG A 286 8.78 7.60 19.88
N MET A 287 9.78 8.49 19.77
CA MET A 287 9.59 9.79 19.11
C MET A 287 9.34 9.63 17.61
N ILE A 288 10.07 8.74 16.93
CA ILE A 288 9.90 8.48 15.50
C ILE A 288 8.51 7.89 15.23
N GLY A 289 8.07 6.87 15.98
CA GLY A 289 6.72 6.32 15.89
C GLY A 289 5.62 7.36 16.13
N ALA A 290 5.77 8.22 17.14
CA ALA A 290 4.81 9.30 17.41
C ALA A 290 4.76 10.37 16.31
N LEU A 291 5.90 10.73 15.71
CA LEU A 291 5.98 11.67 14.59
C LEU A 291 5.43 11.06 13.29
N ALA A 292 5.73 9.79 13.01
CA ALA A 292 5.18 9.04 11.88
C ALA A 292 3.66 8.95 12.00
N HIS A 293 3.12 8.52 13.13
CA HIS A 293 1.67 8.48 13.39
C HIS A 293 1.02 9.86 13.20
N LYS A 294 1.65 10.93 13.69
CA LYS A 294 1.19 12.32 13.48
C LYS A 294 1.07 12.67 11.99
N PHE A 295 2.08 12.37 11.17
CA PHE A 295 2.03 12.71 9.75
C PHE A 295 1.17 11.74 8.93
N TYR A 296 1.09 10.47 9.31
CA TYR A 296 0.14 9.48 8.79
C TYR A 296 -1.31 9.97 8.94
N MET A 297 -1.72 10.33 10.17
CA MET A 297 -3.05 10.90 10.43
C MET A 297 -3.36 12.13 9.57
N ILE A 298 -2.39 13.05 9.44
CA ILE A 298 -2.59 14.31 8.70
C ILE A 298 -2.65 14.09 7.17
N PHE A 299 -1.70 13.35 6.59
CA PHE A 299 -1.57 13.20 5.13
C PHE A 299 -2.44 12.09 4.54
N GLN A 300 -2.62 10.97 5.25
CA GLN A 300 -3.32 9.80 4.73
C GLN A 300 -4.80 9.78 5.14
N HIS A 301 -5.10 10.16 6.40
CA HIS A 301 -6.48 10.19 6.92
C HIS A 301 -7.14 11.57 6.90
N HIS A 302 -6.38 12.63 6.64
CA HIS A 302 -6.83 14.02 6.76
C HIS A 302 -7.42 14.34 8.15
N LEU A 303 -6.86 13.73 9.20
CA LEU A 303 -7.23 13.98 10.60
C LEU A 303 -6.29 15.03 11.23
N PRO A 304 -6.76 15.83 12.21
CA PRO A 304 -5.86 16.63 13.03
C PRO A 304 -4.97 15.71 13.87
N PRO A 305 -3.76 16.14 14.26
CA PRO A 305 -2.92 15.36 15.16
C PRO A 305 -3.59 15.18 16.53
N SER A 306 -3.37 14.03 17.16
CA SER A 306 -3.80 13.75 18.53
C SER A 306 -3.29 14.84 19.49
N LYS A 307 -4.13 15.29 20.43
CA LYS A 307 -3.75 16.27 21.47
C LYS A 307 -2.68 15.69 22.40
N SER A 308 -1.40 15.85 22.07
CA SER A 308 -0.28 15.54 22.96
C SER A 308 -0.23 16.54 24.13
N HIS A 309 0.10 16.08 25.34
CA HIS A 309 0.01 16.83 26.61
C HIS A 309 0.99 18.02 26.78
N HIS A 310 1.50 18.62 25.70
CA HIS A 310 2.48 19.72 25.75
C HIS A 310 1.91 21.10 25.41
N ASP A 311 0.80 21.21 24.68
CA ASP A 311 0.14 22.48 24.43
C ASP A 311 -0.84 22.79 25.58
N GLY A 312 -0.39 23.64 26.51
CA GLY A 312 -1.11 24.02 27.73
C GLY A 312 -2.30 24.97 27.52
N GLN A 313 -3.14 24.72 26.53
CA GLN A 313 -4.41 25.44 26.31
C GLN A 313 -5.60 24.54 26.65
N GLU A 314 -6.27 24.85 27.75
CA GLU A 314 -7.59 24.30 28.08
C GLU A 314 -8.63 24.83 27.09
N GLU A 315 -9.06 24.02 26.12
CA GLU A 315 -10.27 24.35 25.35
C GLU A 315 -11.06 23.14 24.86
N SER A 316 -12.38 23.23 25.07
CA SER A 316 -13.46 22.26 24.84
C SER A 316 -13.34 20.89 25.54
N THR A 317 -14.27 20.63 26.46
CA THR A 317 -14.41 19.37 27.22
C THR A 317 -15.13 18.25 26.47
N THR A 318 -15.54 18.48 25.23
CA THR A 318 -16.10 17.42 24.37
C THR A 318 -15.00 16.83 23.49
N ILE A 319 -14.53 15.62 23.81
CA ILE A 319 -13.74 14.82 22.88
C ILE A 319 -14.64 14.56 21.65
N PRO A 320 -14.24 14.95 20.43
CA PRO A 320 -15.01 14.64 19.23
C PRO A 320 -15.16 13.13 19.10
N LEU A 321 -16.37 12.65 18.82
CA LEU A 321 -16.55 11.24 18.44
C LEU A 321 -15.68 10.95 17.20
N PRO A 322 -15.05 9.76 17.13
CA PRO A 322 -14.29 9.37 15.94
C PRO A 322 -15.19 9.40 14.70
N GLU A 323 -14.60 9.66 13.54
CA GLU A 323 -15.36 9.62 12.29
C GLU A 323 -15.90 8.20 12.04
N LEU A 324 -17.09 8.10 11.46
CA LEU A 324 -17.92 6.89 11.46
C LEU A 324 -17.27 5.65 10.79
N GLN A 325 -16.25 5.87 9.96
CA GLN A 325 -15.46 4.81 9.34
C GLN A 325 -14.39 4.20 10.27
N TYR A 326 -14.07 4.81 11.42
CA TYR A 326 -13.02 4.30 12.30
C TYR A 326 -13.55 3.43 13.44
N VAL A 327 -12.77 2.39 13.79
CA VAL A 327 -12.89 1.62 15.03
C VAL A 327 -11.57 1.78 15.77
N LEU A 328 -11.58 2.56 16.85
CA LEU A 328 -10.39 2.85 17.63
C LEU A 328 -10.07 1.71 18.61
N GLY A 329 -8.80 1.34 18.73
CA GLY A 329 -8.33 0.41 19.76
C GLY A 329 -8.65 0.91 21.17
N SER A 330 -9.05 -0.01 22.07
CA SER A 330 -9.47 0.32 23.44
C SER A 330 -8.32 0.78 24.34
N LYS A 331 -7.08 0.48 23.94
CA LYS A 331 -5.83 0.72 24.68
C LYS A 331 -4.88 1.51 23.80
N LEU A 332 -4.00 2.30 24.41
CA LEU A 332 -2.93 2.99 23.69
C LEU A 332 -1.81 2.00 23.34
N GLY A 333 -1.36 2.02 22.09
CA GLY A 333 -0.27 1.18 21.59
C GLY A 333 1.03 1.37 22.37
N PRO A 334 1.89 0.34 22.46
CA PRO A 334 2.94 0.26 23.47
C PRO A 334 4.03 1.31 23.26
N TYR A 335 4.39 1.62 22.02
CA TYR A 335 5.50 2.52 21.71
C TYR A 335 5.02 3.91 21.26
N ILE A 336 4.06 3.95 20.34
CA ILE A 336 3.48 5.16 19.72
C ILE A 336 2.59 5.97 20.69
N LYS A 337 1.98 5.31 21.69
CA LYS A 337 1.05 5.90 22.68
C LYS A 337 -0.20 6.59 22.07
N ALA A 338 -0.67 6.10 20.92
CA ALA A 338 -1.97 6.43 20.32
C ALA A 338 -2.89 5.18 20.31
N PRO A 339 -4.22 5.30 20.20
CA PRO A 339 -5.08 4.16 19.89
C PRO A 339 -4.94 3.76 18.42
N SER A 340 -5.08 2.47 18.11
CA SER A 340 -5.09 2.00 16.71
C SER A 340 -6.26 2.59 15.92
N HIS A 341 -6.06 2.87 14.63
CA HIS A 341 -7.05 3.51 13.75
C HIS A 341 -7.53 2.56 12.64
N ASN A 342 -8.25 1.51 13.03
CA ASN A 342 -8.84 0.53 12.11
C ASN A 342 -10.01 1.16 11.33
N ILE A 343 -10.24 0.71 10.10
CA ILE A 343 -11.29 1.22 9.20
C ILE A 343 -12.36 0.15 8.98
N VAL A 344 -13.63 0.48 9.19
CA VAL A 344 -14.79 -0.28 8.71
C VAL A 344 -15.69 0.62 7.88
N THR A 345 -15.81 0.32 6.59
CA THR A 345 -16.60 1.11 5.63
C THR A 345 -17.17 0.22 4.52
N ARG A 346 -17.81 0.80 3.50
CA ARG A 346 -18.27 0.10 2.28
C ARG A 346 -17.67 0.72 1.02
N LEU A 347 -17.51 -0.08 -0.03
CA LEU A 347 -16.97 0.35 -1.32
C LEU A 347 -18.05 0.22 -2.40
N GLY A 348 -19.05 1.09 -2.32
CA GLY A 348 -20.25 1.03 -3.16
C GLY A 348 -21.34 0.13 -2.58
N ALA A 349 -22.09 -0.54 -3.45
CA ALA A 349 -23.36 -1.19 -3.12
C ALA A 349 -23.25 -2.56 -2.44
N ARG A 350 -22.21 -3.37 -2.71
CA ARG A 350 -22.14 -4.79 -2.27
C ARG A 350 -20.79 -5.23 -1.68
N ILE A 351 -19.82 -4.32 -1.54
CA ILE A 351 -18.51 -4.59 -0.94
C ILE A 351 -18.42 -3.91 0.44
N ALA A 352 -18.21 -4.68 1.49
CA ALA A 352 -17.71 -4.19 2.78
C ALA A 352 -16.17 -4.11 2.75
N PHE A 353 -15.59 -3.17 3.49
CA PHE A 353 -14.14 -3.02 3.61
C PHE A 353 -13.71 -2.92 5.08
N LEU A 354 -12.62 -3.62 5.39
CA LEU A 354 -11.95 -3.62 6.69
C LEU A 354 -10.45 -3.32 6.49
N GLY A 355 -9.94 -2.22 7.03
CA GLY A 355 -8.50 -1.98 7.16
C GLY A 355 -8.06 -2.17 8.61
N ILE A 356 -7.05 -3.00 8.88
CA ILE A 356 -6.54 -3.26 10.24
C ILE A 356 -5.22 -2.50 10.44
N ASP A 357 -5.14 -1.73 11.53
CA ASP A 357 -3.93 -1.01 11.93
C ASP A 357 -3.00 -1.96 12.71
N ALA A 358 -2.19 -2.69 11.95
CA ALA A 358 -1.23 -3.68 12.41
C ALA A 358 0.09 -3.09 12.97
N ARG A 359 0.20 -1.76 13.13
CA ARG A 359 1.45 -1.09 13.54
C ARG A 359 1.33 -0.28 14.83
N THR A 360 0.17 0.32 15.13
CA THR A 360 0.02 1.12 16.37
C THR A 360 0.21 0.29 17.64
N GLU A 361 -0.35 -0.92 17.69
CA GLU A 361 -0.37 -1.80 18.88
C GLU A 361 0.80 -2.78 18.98
N ARG A 362 1.62 -2.88 17.92
CA ARG A 362 2.53 -3.99 17.69
C ARG A 362 3.68 -4.10 18.70
N THR A 363 3.99 -5.34 19.09
CA THR A 363 5.30 -5.80 19.58
C THR A 363 5.78 -7.00 18.75
N ARG A 364 6.99 -7.49 19.03
CA ARG A 364 7.57 -8.70 18.40
C ARG A 364 6.79 -9.98 18.73
N GLU A 365 5.94 -9.95 19.75
CA GLU A 365 5.13 -11.06 20.22
C GLU A 365 3.67 -10.99 19.74
N GLN A 366 3.15 -9.79 19.43
CA GLN A 366 1.73 -9.54 19.17
C GLN A 366 1.51 -8.36 18.20
N THR A 367 0.66 -8.53 17.19
CA THR A 367 0.35 -7.48 16.21
C THR A 367 -0.74 -6.52 16.70
N ASN A 368 -1.85 -7.04 17.23
CA ASN A 368 -2.98 -6.27 17.75
C ASN A 368 -3.56 -6.86 19.04
N TYR A 369 -4.18 -6.01 19.85
CA TYR A 369 -4.87 -6.44 21.07
C TYR A 369 -6.16 -7.20 20.75
N ARG A 370 -6.47 -8.21 21.58
CA ARG A 370 -7.73 -8.95 21.52
C ARG A 370 -8.94 -8.00 21.46
N ASP A 371 -9.01 -7.04 22.39
CA ASP A 371 -10.10 -6.06 22.47
C ASP A 371 -10.31 -5.29 21.15
N THR A 372 -9.22 -5.04 20.41
CA THR A 372 -9.24 -4.33 19.13
C THR A 372 -9.83 -5.22 18.03
N TYR A 373 -9.45 -6.51 17.97
CA TYR A 373 -10.12 -7.47 17.09
C TYR A 373 -11.59 -7.67 17.47
N ASP A 374 -11.90 -7.89 18.75
CA ASP A 374 -13.27 -8.09 19.25
C ASP A 374 -14.16 -6.88 18.88
N ALA A 375 -13.67 -5.64 19.04
CA ALA A 375 -14.39 -4.42 18.63
C ALA A 375 -14.56 -4.26 17.10
N VAL A 376 -13.51 -4.57 16.33
CA VAL A 376 -13.51 -4.50 14.87
C VAL A 376 -14.48 -5.52 14.27
N PHE A 377 -14.41 -6.78 14.70
CA PHE A 377 -15.29 -7.83 14.19
C PHE A 377 -16.74 -7.66 14.65
N ALA A 378 -16.99 -7.16 15.87
CA ALA A 378 -18.34 -6.77 16.30
C ALA A 378 -18.94 -5.69 15.39
N ARG A 379 -18.16 -4.68 14.99
CA ARG A 379 -18.60 -3.64 14.04
C ARG A 379 -18.88 -4.22 12.64
N VAL A 380 -18.02 -5.10 12.13
CA VAL A 380 -18.24 -5.79 10.84
C VAL A 380 -19.50 -6.66 10.88
N HIS A 381 -19.73 -7.42 11.95
CA HIS A 381 -20.95 -8.20 12.13
C HIS A 381 -22.21 -7.33 12.15
N ALA A 382 -22.17 -6.17 12.82
CA ALA A 382 -23.28 -5.23 12.87
C ALA A 382 -23.59 -4.61 11.49
N ASP A 383 -22.57 -4.06 10.81
CA ASP A 383 -22.76 -3.38 9.51
C ASP A 383 -23.24 -4.37 8.42
N LEU A 384 -22.79 -5.63 8.46
CA LEU A 384 -23.28 -6.70 7.59
C LEU A 384 -24.71 -7.15 7.91
N ALA A 385 -25.06 -7.28 9.20
CA ALA A 385 -26.42 -7.60 9.63
C ALA A 385 -27.42 -6.50 9.21
N VAL A 386 -27.05 -5.23 9.36
CA VAL A 386 -27.85 -4.08 8.91
C VAL A 386 -28.00 -4.07 7.39
N ALA A 387 -26.92 -4.33 6.62
CA ALA A 387 -27.00 -4.46 5.17
C ALA A 387 -27.99 -5.57 4.75
N LYS A 388 -27.88 -6.76 5.35
CA LYS A 388 -28.76 -7.91 5.11
C LYS A 388 -30.22 -7.60 5.47
N GLY A 389 -30.47 -6.98 6.62
CA GLY A 389 -31.80 -6.56 7.06
C GLY A 389 -32.44 -5.46 6.18
N SER A 390 -31.63 -4.59 5.56
CA SER A 390 -32.10 -3.54 4.65
C SER A 390 -32.51 -4.03 3.25
N GLY A 391 -32.40 -5.33 2.97
CA GLY A 391 -32.64 -5.90 1.63
C GLY A 391 -31.52 -5.62 0.61
N ARG A 392 -30.43 -4.94 1.01
CA ARG A 392 -29.24 -4.67 0.19
C ARG A 392 -28.01 -5.34 0.83
N PRO A 393 -27.95 -6.70 0.88
CA PRO A 393 -26.86 -7.42 1.52
C PRO A 393 -25.53 -7.19 0.79
N MET A 394 -24.45 -7.08 1.54
CA MET A 394 -23.10 -7.18 0.99
C MET A 394 -22.86 -8.60 0.46
N LYS A 395 -21.95 -8.74 -0.50
CA LYS A 395 -21.51 -10.03 -1.07
C LYS A 395 -20.03 -10.30 -0.85
N HIS A 396 -19.22 -9.25 -0.71
CA HIS A 396 -17.78 -9.35 -0.51
C HIS A 396 -17.35 -8.56 0.73
N LEU A 397 -16.32 -9.08 1.40
CA LEU A 397 -15.56 -8.40 2.44
C LEU A 397 -14.12 -8.27 1.96
N VAL A 398 -13.67 -7.06 1.69
CA VAL A 398 -12.28 -6.76 1.33
C VAL A 398 -11.54 -6.37 2.62
N ILE A 399 -10.54 -7.15 3.01
CA ILE A 399 -9.67 -6.84 4.15
C ILE A 399 -8.35 -6.27 3.61
N LEU A 400 -7.86 -5.16 4.17
CA LEU A 400 -6.52 -4.63 3.94
C LEU A 400 -5.66 -4.88 5.18
N LEU A 401 -4.54 -5.56 4.97
CA LEU A 401 -3.43 -5.73 5.91
C LEU A 401 -2.19 -5.12 5.27
N GLY A 402 -1.21 -4.71 6.07
CA GLY A 402 0.12 -4.39 5.55
C GLY A 402 0.78 -5.62 4.92
N ILE A 403 1.01 -6.63 5.76
CA ILE A 403 1.86 -7.78 5.48
C ILE A 403 1.05 -8.98 4.94
N PRO A 404 1.61 -9.80 4.03
CA PRO A 404 1.00 -11.04 3.56
C PRO A 404 0.65 -12.05 4.66
N ILE A 405 -0.65 -12.36 4.79
CA ILE A 405 -1.13 -13.35 5.77
C ILE A 405 -1.18 -14.77 5.21
N ALA A 406 -1.24 -14.98 3.89
CA ALA A 406 -1.26 -16.31 3.25
C ALA A 406 0.00 -16.56 2.40
N TYR A 407 1.17 -16.52 3.05
CA TYR A 407 2.49 -16.64 2.43
C TYR A 407 3.23 -17.90 2.91
N PRO A 408 4.28 -18.40 2.23
CA PRO A 408 5.13 -19.47 2.76
C PRO A 408 5.96 -19.00 3.97
N PRO A 409 6.11 -19.82 5.02
CA PRO A 409 6.96 -19.47 6.15
C PRO A 409 8.42 -19.56 5.70
N LEU A 410 9.16 -18.48 5.88
CA LEU A 410 10.58 -18.42 5.54
C LEU A 410 11.51 -18.96 6.66
N THR A 411 10.94 -19.65 7.65
CA THR A 411 11.62 -20.28 8.81
C THR A 411 12.73 -21.28 8.47
N TRP A 412 12.85 -21.70 7.21
CA TRP A 412 13.99 -22.48 6.71
C TRP A 412 15.27 -21.63 6.58
N VAL A 413 15.17 -20.30 6.55
CA VAL A 413 16.30 -19.36 6.65
C VAL A 413 16.83 -19.35 8.08
N GLU A 414 15.95 -19.22 9.09
CA GLU A 414 16.30 -19.29 10.52
C GLU A 414 17.11 -20.56 10.83
N GLY A 415 16.58 -21.73 10.46
CA GLY A 415 17.26 -23.02 10.67
C GLY A 415 18.56 -23.21 9.85
N ALA A 416 18.81 -22.37 8.85
CA ALA A 416 20.07 -22.33 8.10
C ALA A 416 21.11 -21.36 8.72
N ILE A 417 20.65 -20.37 9.49
CA ILE A 417 21.47 -19.47 10.32
C ILE A 417 21.91 -20.20 11.60
N GLU A 418 20.98 -20.83 12.31
CA GLU A 418 21.22 -21.55 13.56
C GLU A 418 22.06 -22.85 13.37
N GLY A 419 22.06 -23.41 12.16
CA GLY A 419 22.68 -24.69 11.85
C GLY A 419 24.12 -24.61 11.32
N SER A 420 24.83 -25.74 11.36
CA SER A 420 26.18 -25.93 10.77
C SER A 420 26.18 -25.98 9.22
N LEU A 421 25.28 -25.20 8.59
CA LEU A 421 25.04 -25.12 7.15
C LEU A 421 25.41 -23.74 6.58
N GLY A 422 26.35 -23.04 7.20
CA GLY A 422 26.79 -21.69 6.82
C GLY A 422 27.14 -21.48 5.34
N ARG A 423 27.53 -22.51 4.58
CA ARG A 423 27.74 -22.43 3.12
C ARG A 423 26.44 -22.37 2.29
N MET A 424 25.33 -22.88 2.82
CA MET A 424 24.00 -22.68 2.25
C MET A 424 23.46 -21.32 2.65
N PHE A 425 23.59 -20.94 3.93
CA PHE A 425 23.24 -19.58 4.38
C PHE A 425 24.00 -18.50 3.62
N GLN A 426 25.33 -18.53 3.53
CA GLN A 426 26.14 -17.56 2.74
C GLN A 426 25.76 -17.49 1.25
N ARG A 427 25.19 -18.56 0.67
CA ARG A 427 24.70 -18.52 -0.72
C ARG A 427 23.32 -17.86 -0.80
N VAL A 428 22.47 -18.09 0.21
CA VAL A 428 21.14 -17.47 0.34
C VAL A 428 21.26 -16.00 0.74
N SER A 429 22.09 -15.65 1.71
CA SER A 429 22.33 -14.27 2.17
C SER A 429 22.77 -13.39 1.00
N ARG A 430 23.81 -13.81 0.26
CA ARG A 430 24.28 -13.14 -0.97
C ARG A 430 23.25 -13.12 -2.12
N THR A 431 22.17 -13.90 -2.02
CA THR A 431 21.03 -13.88 -2.96
C THR A 431 19.94 -12.89 -2.53
N PHE A 432 19.78 -12.66 -1.23
CA PHE A 432 18.89 -11.66 -0.63
C PHE A 432 19.56 -10.29 -0.40
N GLY A 433 20.81 -10.09 -0.84
CA GLY A 433 21.56 -8.82 -0.70
C GLY A 433 22.40 -8.69 0.57
N VAL A 434 22.25 -9.63 1.50
CA VAL A 434 22.86 -9.71 2.83
C VAL A 434 24.38 -9.95 2.72
N GLY A 435 25.13 -8.86 2.72
CA GLY A 435 26.59 -8.80 2.63
C GLY A 435 27.32 -9.02 3.95
N GLU A 436 28.65 -9.00 3.96
CA GLU A 436 29.46 -9.38 5.14
C GLU A 436 29.44 -8.37 6.32
N ASN A 437 28.66 -7.28 6.21
CA ASN A 437 28.42 -6.27 7.24
C ASN A 437 26.92 -6.05 7.57
N SER A 438 25.99 -6.91 7.12
CA SER A 438 24.54 -6.78 7.35
C SER A 438 24.13 -7.20 8.77
N ILE A 439 24.66 -6.49 9.75
CA ILE A 439 24.28 -6.53 11.15
C ILE A 439 23.41 -5.29 11.41
N ASN A 440 22.20 -5.50 11.92
CA ASN A 440 21.22 -4.45 12.12
C ASN A 440 21.78 -3.43 13.12
N HIS A 441 21.93 -2.17 12.69
CA HIS A 441 22.75 -1.15 13.38
C HIS A 441 22.18 -0.67 14.74
N PHE A 442 21.10 -1.29 15.22
CA PHE A 442 20.38 -0.89 16.44
C PHE A 442 20.52 -1.90 17.59
N ASP A 443 20.65 -3.20 17.32
CA ASP A 443 20.63 -4.27 18.34
C ASP A 443 21.50 -5.51 18.00
N ASP A 444 22.41 -5.39 17.03
CA ASP A 444 23.30 -6.46 16.54
C ASP A 444 22.59 -7.71 15.97
N ALA A 445 21.28 -7.62 15.68
CA ALA A 445 20.54 -8.67 14.97
C ALA A 445 21.01 -8.84 13.51
N ILE A 446 20.55 -9.89 12.84
CA ILE A 446 20.68 -9.98 11.37
C ILE A 446 19.44 -9.30 10.79
N GLU A 447 19.63 -8.29 9.93
CA GLU A 447 18.57 -7.56 9.21
C GLU A 447 17.46 -8.48 8.69
N LEU A 448 17.85 -9.49 7.90
CA LEU A 448 16.97 -10.54 7.35
C LEU A 448 16.18 -11.35 8.42
N LEU A 449 16.58 -11.36 9.69
CA LEU A 449 15.86 -12.07 10.76
C LEU A 449 14.70 -11.24 11.33
N ASP A 450 14.79 -9.92 11.26
CA ASP A 450 13.73 -9.03 11.75
C ASP A 450 12.57 -8.98 10.74
N ASP A 451 12.88 -8.92 9.43
CA ASP A 451 11.91 -9.17 8.33
C ASP A 451 11.12 -10.47 8.56
N LEU A 452 11.81 -11.55 8.97
CA LEU A 452 11.23 -12.87 9.20
C LEU A 452 10.33 -12.93 10.42
N ASN A 453 10.64 -12.15 11.46
CA ASN A 453 9.80 -12.02 12.66
C ASN A 453 8.54 -11.19 12.35
N ASP A 454 8.67 -10.16 11.50
CA ASP A 454 7.59 -9.25 11.13
C ASP A 454 6.45 -9.94 10.34
N HIS A 455 6.75 -10.99 9.59
CA HIS A 455 5.73 -11.78 8.92
C HIS A 455 4.71 -12.42 9.89
N TYR A 456 3.40 -12.37 9.57
CA TYR A 456 2.35 -13.14 10.27
C TYR A 456 2.63 -14.66 10.35
N THR A 457 3.50 -15.19 9.46
CA THR A 457 3.93 -16.59 9.46
C THR A 457 5.04 -16.91 10.48
N SER A 458 5.59 -15.92 11.17
CA SER A 458 6.64 -16.10 12.18
C SER A 458 6.14 -16.93 13.37
N LYS A 459 7.08 -17.47 14.17
CA LYS A 459 6.73 -18.34 15.32
C LYS A 459 5.89 -17.62 16.37
N ALA A 460 6.08 -16.30 16.54
CA ALA A 460 5.32 -15.46 17.46
C ALA A 460 3.87 -15.29 16.99
N HIS A 461 3.68 -14.75 15.77
CA HIS A 461 2.36 -14.36 15.28
C HIS A 461 1.49 -15.52 14.78
N GLN A 462 2.00 -16.75 14.71
CA GLN A 462 1.26 -17.93 14.18
C GLN A 462 -0.08 -18.20 14.88
N GLN A 463 -0.20 -17.96 16.19
CA GLN A 463 -1.45 -18.20 16.92
C GLN A 463 -2.48 -17.08 16.66
N GLU A 464 -2.03 -15.82 16.72
CA GLU A 464 -2.83 -14.64 16.39
C GLU A 464 -3.32 -14.67 14.93
N ARG A 465 -2.44 -15.04 13.99
CA ARG A 465 -2.78 -15.31 12.58
C ARG A 465 -3.92 -16.32 12.45
N CYS A 466 -3.85 -17.42 13.21
CA CYS A 466 -4.88 -18.46 13.16
C CYS A 466 -6.24 -17.93 13.64
N TYR A 467 -6.26 -17.24 14.79
CA TYR A 467 -7.44 -16.57 15.32
C TYR A 467 -8.01 -15.54 14.33
N LEU A 468 -7.19 -14.67 13.75
CA LEU A 468 -7.61 -13.64 12.79
C LEU A 468 -8.26 -14.26 11.54
N VAL A 469 -7.63 -15.29 10.96
CA VAL A 469 -8.20 -15.97 9.78
C VAL A 469 -9.50 -16.71 10.16
N GLN A 470 -9.60 -17.27 11.37
CA GLN A 470 -10.83 -17.90 11.85
C GLN A 470 -11.96 -16.89 12.16
N GLN A 471 -11.65 -15.68 12.63
CA GLN A 471 -12.64 -14.60 12.75
C GLN A 471 -13.20 -14.21 11.38
N ILE A 472 -12.34 -14.07 10.36
CA ILE A 472 -12.78 -13.81 8.99
C ILE A 472 -13.66 -14.97 8.47
N GLN A 473 -13.32 -16.23 8.75
CA GLN A 473 -14.18 -17.38 8.44
C GLN A 473 -15.55 -17.30 9.15
N ALA A 474 -15.60 -16.86 10.41
CA ALA A 474 -16.83 -16.71 11.18
C ALA A 474 -17.76 -15.64 10.58
N VAL A 475 -17.19 -14.49 10.18
CA VAL A 475 -17.92 -13.45 9.41
C VAL A 475 -18.48 -14.02 8.11
N CYS A 476 -17.66 -14.75 7.35
CA CYS A 476 -18.07 -15.34 6.06
C CYS A 476 -19.24 -16.32 6.24
N ALA A 477 -19.16 -17.23 7.21
CA ALA A 477 -20.21 -18.18 7.53
C ALA A 477 -21.50 -17.51 8.08
N ALA A 478 -21.38 -16.52 8.96
CA ALA A 478 -22.54 -15.84 9.56
C ALA A 478 -23.37 -15.02 8.54
N HIS A 479 -22.68 -14.35 7.60
CA HIS A 479 -23.31 -13.39 6.69
C HIS A 479 -23.47 -13.88 5.25
N SER A 480 -22.79 -14.97 4.86
CA SER A 480 -22.64 -15.43 3.47
C SER A 480 -21.95 -14.39 2.57
N VAL A 481 -20.82 -13.85 3.05
CA VAL A 481 -19.94 -12.94 2.31
C VAL A 481 -18.63 -13.64 1.96
N ARG A 482 -18.05 -13.33 0.79
CA ARG A 482 -16.73 -13.81 0.38
C ARG A 482 -15.64 -12.86 0.89
N ALA A 483 -14.67 -13.36 1.65
CA ALA A 483 -13.50 -12.58 2.02
C ALA A 483 -12.41 -12.58 0.92
N THR A 484 -11.85 -11.40 0.67
CA THR A 484 -10.64 -11.18 -0.14
C THR A 484 -9.69 -10.29 0.65
N ILE A 485 -8.46 -10.72 0.85
CA ILE A 485 -7.44 -10.02 1.64
C ILE A 485 -6.44 -9.35 0.69
N LEU A 486 -6.12 -8.09 0.92
CA LEU A 486 -5.14 -7.30 0.20
C LEU A 486 -3.94 -7.07 1.12
N SER A 487 -2.73 -7.22 0.59
CA SER A 487 -1.49 -6.95 1.32
C SER A 487 -0.34 -6.60 0.37
N GLY A 488 0.72 -6.02 0.90
CA GLY A 488 1.88 -5.55 0.17
C GLY A 488 3.18 -6.01 0.79
N ASP A 489 3.94 -5.05 1.31
CA ASP A 489 5.25 -5.23 1.95
C ASP A 489 6.30 -5.89 1.03
N VAL A 490 6.34 -7.24 0.96
CA VAL A 490 7.38 -8.16 0.42
C VAL A 490 7.89 -7.93 -1.03
N HIS A 491 7.48 -6.86 -1.70
CA HIS A 491 7.90 -6.43 -3.04
C HIS A 491 7.71 -7.48 -4.15
N LEU A 492 6.94 -8.54 -3.91
CA LEU A 492 6.81 -9.73 -4.75
C LEU A 492 5.33 -10.04 -4.99
N ALA A 493 4.86 -9.98 -6.24
CA ALA A 493 3.46 -10.28 -6.53
C ALA A 493 3.16 -11.77 -6.34
N ALA A 494 2.11 -12.09 -5.59
CA ALA A 494 1.66 -13.45 -5.34
C ALA A 494 0.14 -13.50 -5.08
N VAL A 495 -0.45 -14.70 -5.15
CA VAL A 495 -1.82 -14.94 -4.70
C VAL A 495 -1.81 -16.12 -3.75
N GLY A 496 -1.87 -15.81 -2.45
CA GLY A 496 -2.08 -16.78 -1.39
C GLY A 496 -3.55 -17.18 -1.29
N ARG A 497 -3.81 -18.38 -0.74
CA ARG A 497 -5.18 -18.91 -0.58
C ARG A 497 -5.34 -19.72 0.68
N PHE A 498 -6.51 -19.58 1.30
CA PHE A 498 -7.08 -20.55 2.22
C PHE A 498 -8.23 -21.31 1.52
N PHE A 499 -8.50 -22.55 1.92
CA PHE A 499 -9.65 -23.36 1.45
C PHE A 499 -9.95 -24.53 2.40
N THR A 500 -11.16 -25.09 2.33
CA THR A 500 -11.55 -26.28 3.12
C THR A 500 -10.78 -27.52 2.66
N LYS A 501 -10.13 -28.19 3.61
CA LYS A 501 -9.36 -29.43 3.45
C LYS A 501 -10.24 -30.58 2.96
N GLN A 502 -9.97 -31.09 1.75
CA GLN A 502 -10.78 -32.13 1.13
C GLN A 502 -10.57 -33.50 1.81
N ARG A 503 -11.57 -33.94 2.59
CA ARG A 503 -11.61 -35.26 3.25
C ARG A 503 -12.76 -36.15 2.76
N GLY A 504 -13.10 -36.09 1.47
CA GLY A 504 -14.20 -36.86 0.90
C GLY A 504 -14.70 -36.26 -0.42
N ALA A 505 -16.00 -35.98 -0.50
CA ALA A 505 -16.59 -35.24 -1.61
C ALA A 505 -16.00 -33.81 -1.71
N THR A 506 -15.93 -33.28 -2.92
CA THR A 506 -15.49 -31.92 -3.19
C THR A 506 -16.61 -30.94 -2.85
N LEU A 507 -16.38 -30.06 -1.87
CA LEU A 507 -17.25 -28.92 -1.61
C LEU A 507 -17.06 -27.87 -2.74
N PRO A 508 -18.14 -27.32 -3.33
CA PRO A 508 -18.03 -26.20 -4.26
C PRO A 508 -17.39 -24.99 -3.59
N VAL A 509 -16.52 -24.26 -4.29
CA VAL A 509 -15.87 -23.05 -3.75
C VAL A 509 -16.90 -21.97 -3.42
N GLU A 510 -17.95 -21.91 -4.23
CA GLU A 510 -19.14 -21.08 -4.08
C GLU A 510 -19.86 -21.31 -2.74
N GLU A 511 -19.72 -22.49 -2.11
CA GLU A 511 -20.25 -22.84 -0.79
C GLU A 511 -19.17 -22.82 0.33
N ASP A 512 -17.88 -22.89 -0.03
CA ASP A 512 -16.77 -22.93 0.93
C ASP A 512 -16.48 -21.55 1.54
N PHE A 513 -17.00 -21.28 2.74
CA PHE A 513 -16.68 -20.06 3.50
C PHE A 513 -15.21 -19.94 3.93
N ARG A 514 -14.42 -21.01 3.83
CA ARG A 514 -12.95 -20.97 4.07
C ARG A 514 -12.16 -20.57 2.85
N PHE A 515 -12.76 -20.62 1.65
CA PHE A 515 -12.08 -20.16 0.45
C PHE A 515 -11.92 -18.65 0.48
N MET A 516 -10.68 -18.21 0.59
CA MET A 516 -10.29 -16.81 0.71
C MET A 516 -8.99 -16.58 -0.04
N ASN A 517 -8.94 -15.53 -0.86
CA ASN A 517 -7.72 -15.13 -1.58
C ASN A 517 -7.00 -14.03 -0.81
N ASN A 518 -5.68 -14.13 -0.69
CA ASN A 518 -4.81 -13.02 -0.32
C ASN A 518 -4.07 -12.55 -1.58
N ILE A 519 -4.45 -11.37 -2.09
CA ILE A 519 -3.80 -10.71 -3.21
C ILE A 519 -2.61 -9.93 -2.66
N ILE A 520 -1.40 -10.32 -3.05
CA ILE A 520 -0.15 -9.72 -2.60
C ILE A 520 0.38 -8.85 -3.74
N SER A 521 0.40 -7.53 -3.53
CA SER A 521 0.96 -6.57 -4.49
C SER A 521 2.48 -6.61 -4.45
N SER A 522 3.13 -6.37 -5.59
CA SER A 522 4.51 -5.86 -5.57
C SER A 522 4.48 -4.35 -5.33
N ALA A 523 5.64 -3.77 -5.09
CA ALA A 523 5.84 -2.33 -5.18
C ALA A 523 5.28 -1.77 -6.50
N ILE A 524 4.68 -0.59 -6.45
CA ILE A 524 4.40 0.20 -7.65
C ILE A 524 5.60 1.08 -8.07
N VAL A 525 6.50 1.44 -7.13
CA VAL A 525 7.71 2.25 -7.40
C VAL A 525 9.00 1.55 -6.95
N ASN A 526 9.09 1.07 -5.71
CA ASN A 526 10.28 0.41 -5.16
C ASN A 526 10.80 -0.74 -6.07
N GLN A 527 12.11 -0.98 -6.01
CA GLN A 527 12.74 -2.02 -6.83
C GLN A 527 12.28 -3.42 -6.37
N PRO A 528 11.86 -4.31 -7.29
CA PRO A 528 11.47 -5.67 -6.92
C PRO A 528 12.68 -6.53 -6.53
N PRO A 529 12.50 -7.60 -5.73
CA PRO A 529 13.58 -8.44 -5.26
C PRO A 529 14.20 -9.25 -6.42
N PRO A 530 15.46 -9.71 -6.30
CA PRO A 530 16.12 -10.51 -7.34
C PRO A 530 15.29 -11.75 -7.74
N PRO A 531 15.21 -12.15 -9.03
CA PRO A 531 14.36 -13.26 -9.47
C PRO A 531 14.62 -14.63 -8.81
N VAL A 532 15.76 -14.80 -8.14
CA VAL A 532 16.07 -15.99 -7.35
C VAL A 532 15.19 -16.08 -6.09
N VAL A 533 14.75 -14.94 -5.51
CA VAL A 533 13.81 -14.90 -4.38
C VAL A 533 12.47 -15.53 -4.78
N ALA A 534 11.94 -15.19 -5.95
CA ALA A 534 10.73 -15.81 -6.48
C ALA A 534 10.88 -17.33 -6.68
N ASN A 535 12.05 -17.79 -7.12
CA ASN A 535 12.37 -19.22 -7.23
C ASN A 535 12.41 -19.92 -5.86
N VAL A 536 13.00 -19.28 -4.85
CA VAL A 536 13.06 -19.77 -3.46
C VAL A 536 11.66 -19.90 -2.86
N ILE A 537 10.83 -18.85 -2.98
CA ILE A 537 9.41 -18.87 -2.57
C ILE A 537 8.65 -20.02 -3.24
N THR A 538 8.92 -20.29 -4.52
CA THR A 538 8.29 -21.38 -5.30
C THR A 538 8.75 -22.78 -4.88
N GLN A 539 9.95 -22.92 -4.31
CA GLN A 539 10.46 -24.20 -3.78
C GLN A 539 10.00 -24.45 -2.35
N SER A 540 9.75 -23.39 -1.57
CA SER A 540 9.23 -23.46 -0.22
C SER A 540 7.70 -23.56 -0.15
N ASP A 541 6.95 -23.05 -1.14
CA ASP A 541 5.49 -23.19 -1.19
C ASP A 541 5.04 -24.65 -1.30
N LYS A 542 4.29 -25.08 -0.30
CA LYS A 542 3.72 -26.41 -0.12
C LYS A 542 2.34 -26.24 0.53
N SER A 543 1.40 -27.13 0.20
CA SER A 543 0.11 -27.22 0.91
C SER A 543 0.38 -27.40 2.40
N ARG A 544 -0.02 -26.41 3.20
CA ARG A 544 0.08 -26.42 4.67
C ARG A 544 -1.31 -26.47 5.25
N ASN A 545 -1.40 -26.82 6.52
CA ASN A 545 -2.64 -26.72 7.29
C ASN A 545 -2.52 -25.46 8.16
N LEU A 546 -3.50 -24.58 8.08
CA LEU A 546 -3.67 -23.52 9.08
C LEU A 546 -4.26 -24.13 10.36
N ASP A 547 -5.26 -25.00 10.21
CA ASP A 547 -5.92 -25.72 11.29
C ASP A 547 -6.38 -27.12 10.83
N THR A 548 -7.23 -27.80 11.62
CA THR A 548 -7.77 -29.14 11.32
C THR A 548 -8.57 -29.20 10.00
N TYR A 549 -9.17 -28.10 9.56
CA TYR A 549 -10.14 -27.99 8.47
C TYR A 549 -9.68 -27.07 7.32
N THR A 550 -8.72 -26.18 7.56
CA THR A 550 -8.26 -25.16 6.60
C THR A 550 -6.86 -25.51 6.05
N GLU A 551 -6.74 -25.66 4.73
CA GLU A 551 -5.43 -25.72 4.04
C GLU A 551 -5.06 -24.35 3.44
N GLU A 552 -3.75 -24.12 3.24
CA GLU A 552 -3.21 -22.92 2.59
C GLU A 552 -2.12 -23.24 1.54
N ILE A 553 -2.05 -22.41 0.48
CA ILE A 553 -1.10 -22.59 -0.64
C ILE A 553 -0.98 -21.32 -1.51
N LEU A 554 0.08 -21.17 -2.33
CA LEU A 554 0.12 -20.17 -3.41
C LEU A 554 -0.49 -20.70 -4.72
N PHE A 555 -1.21 -19.82 -5.42
CA PHE A 555 -1.85 -20.10 -6.70
C PHE A 555 -0.94 -19.84 -7.91
N LYS A 556 -1.06 -20.70 -8.94
CA LYS A 556 -0.29 -20.56 -10.18
C LYS A 556 -0.94 -19.58 -11.16
N LEU A 557 -0.90 -18.29 -10.86
CA LEU A 557 -1.44 -17.21 -11.70
C LEU A 557 -0.53 -16.83 -12.87
N PHE A 558 0.79 -16.71 -12.64
CA PHE A 558 1.72 -16.06 -13.57
C PHE A 558 2.25 -17.01 -14.64
N ARG A 559 1.37 -17.44 -15.55
CA ARG A 559 1.71 -18.34 -16.65
C ARG A 559 2.05 -17.52 -17.91
N ALA A 560 3.07 -17.96 -18.64
CA ALA A 560 3.35 -17.43 -19.98
C ALA A 560 2.13 -17.60 -20.89
N ASN A 561 1.91 -16.65 -21.81
CA ASN A 561 0.88 -16.77 -22.84
C ASN A 561 1.41 -17.67 -23.97
N PRO A 562 0.77 -18.81 -24.30
CA PRO A 562 1.23 -19.71 -25.37
C PRO A 562 1.37 -19.09 -26.77
N SER A 563 0.84 -17.89 -27.00
CA SER A 563 0.94 -17.16 -28.28
C SER A 563 2.01 -16.05 -28.31
N ASP A 564 2.75 -15.80 -27.22
CA ASP A 564 3.83 -14.80 -27.21
C ASP A 564 5.18 -15.49 -27.39
N CYS A 565 5.96 -15.06 -28.39
CA CYS A 565 7.28 -15.64 -28.70
C CYS A 565 8.42 -15.10 -27.82
N ARG A 566 8.10 -14.24 -26.83
CA ARG A 566 9.05 -13.82 -25.79
C ARG A 566 9.46 -14.98 -24.90
N LYS A 567 10.57 -14.80 -24.17
CA LYS A 567 10.96 -15.71 -23.08
C LYS A 567 9.84 -15.79 -22.03
N ASP A 568 9.82 -16.88 -21.28
CA ASP A 568 9.02 -17.00 -20.06
C ASP A 568 9.16 -15.73 -19.19
N PRO A 569 8.09 -15.29 -18.49
CA PRO A 569 8.16 -14.13 -17.63
C PRO A 569 9.26 -14.29 -16.57
N GLU A 570 10.00 -13.23 -16.30
CA GLU A 570 11.13 -13.21 -15.36
C GLU A 570 10.64 -13.30 -13.91
N GLY A 571 10.25 -14.51 -13.52
CA GLY A 571 9.59 -14.86 -12.26
C GLY A 571 9.24 -16.36 -12.27
N THR A 572 8.18 -16.74 -11.57
CA THR A 572 7.67 -18.12 -11.57
C THR A 572 6.15 -18.14 -11.69
N SER A 573 5.58 -19.33 -11.90
CA SER A 573 4.12 -19.50 -11.97
C SER A 573 3.34 -19.01 -10.74
N VAL A 574 3.96 -18.90 -9.55
CA VAL A 574 3.30 -18.46 -8.30
C VAL A 574 3.75 -17.08 -7.80
N ALA A 575 4.92 -16.60 -8.23
CA ALA A 575 5.57 -15.41 -7.68
C ALA A 575 6.22 -14.56 -8.78
N MET A 576 5.89 -13.27 -8.80
CA MET A 576 6.31 -12.31 -9.84
C MET A 576 7.16 -11.18 -9.24
N PRO A 577 8.50 -11.21 -9.42
CA PRO A 577 9.43 -10.19 -8.92
C PRO A 577 9.48 -8.98 -9.87
N ARG A 578 8.31 -8.37 -10.09
CA ARG A 578 8.15 -7.20 -10.97
C ARG A 578 7.06 -6.27 -10.42
N ARG A 579 7.34 -4.96 -10.53
CA ARG A 579 6.48 -3.88 -10.06
C ARG A 579 5.07 -4.01 -10.64
N ASN A 580 4.04 -3.69 -9.86
CA ASN A 580 2.67 -3.77 -10.34
C ASN A 580 1.69 -2.88 -9.56
N TYR A 581 0.44 -2.93 -10.00
CA TYR A 581 -0.75 -2.60 -9.22
C TYR A 581 -1.85 -3.61 -9.56
N THR A 582 -2.88 -3.69 -8.71
CA THR A 582 -4.04 -4.55 -8.93
C THR A 582 -5.29 -3.71 -9.23
N VAL A 583 -6.14 -4.20 -10.11
CA VAL A 583 -7.51 -3.71 -10.35
C VAL A 583 -8.51 -4.75 -9.85
N ILE A 584 -9.53 -4.30 -9.13
CA ILE A 584 -10.61 -5.13 -8.59
C ILE A 584 -11.95 -4.50 -8.97
N THR A 585 -12.83 -5.26 -9.61
CA THR A 585 -14.20 -4.79 -9.96
C THR A 585 -15.20 -5.91 -9.76
N GLU A 586 -16.37 -5.60 -9.21
CA GLU A 586 -17.49 -6.55 -9.16
C GLU A 586 -18.13 -6.73 -10.56
N ASN A 587 -18.43 -7.97 -10.89
CA ASN A 587 -19.32 -8.35 -11.98
C ASN A 587 -20.78 -8.12 -11.56
N SER A 588 -21.17 -6.84 -11.52
CA SER A 588 -22.45 -6.37 -10.98
C SER A 588 -23.67 -7.10 -11.56
N PRO A 589 -24.62 -7.56 -10.73
CA PRO A 589 -25.86 -8.19 -11.20
C PRO A 589 -26.76 -7.25 -12.04
N ASN A 590 -26.47 -5.94 -12.05
CA ASN A 590 -27.18 -4.97 -12.91
C ASN A 590 -26.64 -4.93 -14.35
N ASN A 591 -25.46 -5.51 -14.62
CA ASN A 591 -24.93 -5.62 -15.97
C ASN A 591 -25.83 -6.55 -16.81
N ALA A 592 -25.90 -6.28 -18.12
CA ALA A 592 -26.58 -7.16 -19.09
C ALA A 592 -26.00 -8.59 -19.17
N GLY A 593 -24.86 -8.83 -18.52
CA GLY A 593 -24.15 -10.10 -18.51
C GLY A 593 -23.22 -10.26 -19.71
N ARG A 594 -22.37 -11.29 -19.64
CA ARG A 594 -21.57 -11.75 -20.76
C ARG A 594 -22.31 -12.91 -21.45
N ASN A 595 -22.32 -12.93 -22.78
CA ASN A 595 -22.66 -14.14 -23.53
C ASN A 595 -21.50 -15.14 -23.42
N GLU A 596 -21.37 -15.80 -22.26
CA GLU A 596 -20.30 -16.74 -22.01
C GLU A 596 -20.52 -18.04 -22.77
N GLY A 597 -19.55 -18.41 -23.62
CA GLY A 597 -19.47 -19.72 -24.26
C GLY A 597 -19.01 -20.80 -23.27
N ILE A 598 -19.75 -20.99 -22.18
CA ILE A 598 -19.46 -21.93 -21.08
C ILE A 598 -19.24 -23.35 -21.62
N ASP A 599 -19.92 -23.70 -22.71
CA ASP A 599 -19.80 -24.94 -23.51
C ASP A 599 -18.37 -25.32 -23.94
N LYS A 600 -17.38 -24.45 -23.77
CA LYS A 600 -15.99 -24.67 -24.24
C LYS A 600 -14.95 -24.88 -23.13
N ILE A 601 -15.31 -24.83 -21.84
CA ILE A 601 -14.35 -25.15 -20.77
C ILE A 601 -14.38 -26.64 -20.44
N SER A 602 -13.27 -27.32 -20.73
CA SER A 602 -13.09 -28.74 -20.42
C SER A 602 -13.10 -28.99 -18.91
N PHE A 603 -14.04 -29.81 -18.44
CA PHE A 603 -14.12 -30.29 -17.05
C PHE A 603 -12.80 -30.88 -16.54
N GLY A 604 -11.92 -31.34 -17.43
CA GLY A 604 -10.59 -31.84 -17.11
C GLY A 604 -9.67 -30.87 -16.37
N GLN A 605 -9.92 -29.55 -16.42
CA GLN A 605 -9.12 -28.57 -15.66
C GLN A 605 -9.38 -28.63 -14.14
N PHE A 606 -10.59 -28.99 -13.70
CA PHE A 606 -11.05 -28.85 -12.31
C PHE A 606 -10.69 -30.03 -11.39
N PHE A 607 -10.17 -31.14 -11.92
CA PHE A 607 -9.76 -32.32 -11.12
C PHE A 607 -8.42 -32.13 -10.38
N ALA A 608 -8.14 -30.92 -9.93
CA ALA A 608 -6.93 -30.54 -9.23
C ALA A 608 -6.93 -31.02 -7.77
N ARG A 609 -6.48 -32.26 -7.55
CA ARG A 609 -6.24 -32.86 -6.20
C ARG A 609 -5.22 -32.11 -5.30
N ARG A 610 -4.76 -30.90 -5.67
CA ARG A 610 -3.83 -30.01 -4.92
C ARG A 610 -4.06 -28.54 -5.35
N GLY A 611 -4.19 -27.63 -4.39
CA GLY A 611 -4.71 -26.27 -4.58
C GLY A 611 -3.90 -25.24 -5.39
N HIS A 612 -2.74 -25.60 -5.96
CA HIS A 612 -1.98 -24.69 -6.84
C HIS A 612 -2.67 -24.41 -8.20
N ARG A 613 -3.66 -25.21 -8.57
CA ARG A 613 -4.41 -25.20 -9.85
C ARG A 613 -5.84 -24.66 -9.62
N PRO A 614 -6.59 -24.35 -10.70
CA PRO A 614 -7.97 -23.87 -10.59
C PRO A 614 -8.84 -24.77 -9.71
N LEU A 615 -9.46 -24.18 -8.69
CA LEU A 615 -10.39 -24.84 -7.77
C LEU A 615 -11.86 -24.68 -8.20
N HIS A 616 -12.17 -23.66 -9.02
CA HIS A 616 -13.51 -23.37 -9.52
C HIS A 616 -13.47 -22.60 -10.86
N PHE A 617 -14.64 -22.32 -11.44
CA PHE A 617 -14.77 -21.79 -12.81
C PHE A 617 -14.06 -20.45 -13.04
N GLY A 618 -14.13 -19.52 -12.08
CA GLY A 618 -13.47 -18.19 -12.16
C GLY A 618 -11.94 -18.23 -12.17
N GLU A 619 -11.33 -19.40 -12.07
CA GLU A 619 -9.89 -19.60 -12.19
C GLU A 619 -9.48 -20.37 -13.46
N ALA A 620 -10.46 -20.81 -14.26
CA ALA A 620 -10.21 -21.51 -15.51
C ALA A 620 -9.48 -20.57 -16.50
N ASN A 621 -8.32 -21.00 -17.00
CA ASN A 621 -7.43 -20.17 -17.83
C ASN A 621 -6.91 -18.87 -17.16
N ALA A 622 -6.89 -18.80 -15.82
CA ALA A 622 -6.29 -17.69 -15.08
C ALA A 622 -4.86 -17.35 -15.53
N GLY A 623 -4.57 -16.05 -15.62
CA GLY A 623 -3.39 -15.48 -16.25
C GLY A 623 -3.75 -14.49 -17.36
N PRO A 624 -2.90 -14.28 -18.38
CA PRO A 624 -3.14 -13.27 -19.43
C PRO A 624 -4.26 -13.58 -20.42
N GLN A 625 -4.79 -14.82 -20.41
CA GLN A 625 -5.91 -15.24 -21.28
C GLN A 625 -7.28 -15.16 -20.60
N HIS A 626 -7.33 -14.75 -19.34
CA HIS A 626 -8.57 -14.65 -18.57
C HIS A 626 -9.39 -13.40 -18.95
N HIS A 627 -10.73 -13.46 -18.90
CA HIS A 627 -11.57 -12.29 -19.23
C HIS A 627 -11.26 -11.08 -18.32
N ALA A 628 -10.93 -11.33 -17.06
CA ALA A 628 -10.54 -10.30 -16.10
C ALA A 628 -9.22 -9.59 -16.46
N ALA A 629 -8.41 -10.16 -17.36
CA ALA A 629 -7.18 -9.54 -17.90
C ALA A 629 -7.42 -8.73 -19.19
N SER A 630 -8.69 -8.50 -19.56
CA SER A 630 -9.11 -7.87 -20.82
C SER A 630 -10.16 -6.79 -20.59
N ASP A 631 -10.63 -6.15 -21.66
CA ASP A 631 -11.74 -5.19 -21.63
C ASP A 631 -13.08 -5.77 -21.16
N GLN A 632 -13.16 -7.08 -20.87
CA GLN A 632 -14.32 -7.73 -20.24
C GLN A 632 -14.30 -7.68 -18.69
N HIS A 633 -13.23 -7.15 -18.10
CA HIS A 633 -13.08 -6.98 -16.66
C HIS A 633 -14.25 -6.19 -16.03
N GLY A 634 -14.95 -6.79 -15.07
CA GLY A 634 -16.07 -6.16 -14.37
C GLY A 634 -17.25 -5.82 -15.29
N LYS A 635 -17.55 -6.72 -16.24
CA LYS A 635 -18.72 -6.68 -17.16
C LYS A 635 -19.62 -7.92 -17.07
N GLY A 636 -19.27 -8.90 -16.22
CA GLY A 636 -20.17 -10.02 -15.88
C GLY A 636 -21.30 -9.57 -14.95
N ASN A 637 -22.21 -10.49 -14.65
CA ASN A 637 -23.37 -10.25 -13.76
C ASN A 637 -23.63 -11.39 -12.74
N ASP A 638 -22.64 -12.24 -12.52
CA ASP A 638 -22.65 -13.35 -11.54
C ASP A 638 -22.37 -12.88 -10.10
N GLY A 639 -22.00 -11.62 -9.90
CA GLY A 639 -21.62 -11.06 -8.60
C GLY A 639 -20.22 -11.47 -8.13
N SER A 640 -19.37 -12.05 -8.97
CA SER A 640 -17.96 -12.31 -8.62
C SER A 640 -17.12 -11.02 -8.62
N LEU A 641 -15.94 -11.05 -7.99
CA LEU A 641 -14.92 -10.00 -8.18
C LEU A 641 -13.95 -10.43 -9.27
N ASP A 642 -13.87 -9.67 -10.36
CA ASP A 642 -12.75 -9.78 -11.31
C ASP A 642 -11.50 -9.13 -10.67
N ILE A 643 -10.40 -9.89 -10.63
CA ILE A 643 -9.09 -9.45 -10.17
C ILE A 643 -8.15 -9.38 -11.38
N CYS A 644 -7.37 -8.31 -11.49
CA CYS A 644 -6.33 -8.16 -12.52
C CYS A 644 -5.06 -7.55 -11.93
N ILE A 645 -3.96 -8.29 -11.94
CA ILE A 645 -2.63 -7.77 -11.56
C ILE A 645 -1.94 -7.25 -12.84
N HIS A 646 -1.66 -5.95 -12.87
CA HIS A 646 -1.00 -5.25 -13.97
C HIS A 646 0.53 -5.21 -13.73
N VAL A 647 1.23 -6.24 -14.21
CA VAL A 647 2.67 -6.45 -14.00
C VAL A 647 3.50 -5.64 -15.00
N GLU A 648 4.56 -4.97 -14.55
CA GLU A 648 5.46 -4.21 -15.43
C GLU A 648 6.06 -5.09 -16.54
N ALA A 649 5.86 -4.67 -17.80
CA ALA A 649 6.38 -5.37 -18.98
C ALA A 649 7.88 -5.10 -19.19
N ASP A 650 8.33 -3.89 -18.89
CA ASP A 650 9.71 -3.42 -19.05
C ASP A 650 9.96 -2.22 -18.10
N HIS A 651 11.00 -2.32 -17.27
CA HIS A 651 11.38 -1.31 -16.27
C HIS A 651 12.06 -0.07 -16.88
N GLN A 652 12.62 -0.21 -18.08
CA GLN A 652 13.25 0.88 -18.84
C GLN A 652 12.19 1.69 -19.62
N SER A 653 10.97 1.17 -19.74
CA SER A 653 9.90 1.83 -20.49
C SER A 653 9.43 3.12 -19.81
N HIS A 654 9.77 4.26 -20.42
CA HIS A 654 9.26 5.56 -20.01
C HIS A 654 7.73 5.71 -20.12
N ARG A 655 7.04 4.74 -20.74
CA ARG A 655 5.56 4.66 -20.82
C ARG A 655 4.94 3.86 -19.68
N GLY A 656 5.71 2.99 -19.00
CA GLY A 656 5.20 2.05 -17.99
C GLY A 656 4.12 1.16 -18.56
N GLN A 657 4.47 0.24 -19.45
CA GLN A 657 3.50 -0.69 -20.04
C GLN A 657 3.37 -1.92 -19.13
N THR A 658 2.16 -2.48 -19.04
CA THR A 658 1.88 -3.64 -18.18
C THR A 658 1.39 -4.86 -18.96
N VAL A 659 1.58 -6.03 -18.38
CA VAL A 659 0.95 -7.30 -18.76
C VAL A 659 -0.07 -7.64 -17.70
N ALA A 660 -1.32 -7.80 -18.11
CA ALA A 660 -2.43 -8.16 -17.24
C ALA A 660 -2.42 -9.67 -16.91
N TYR A 661 -2.65 -10.01 -15.63
CA TYR A 661 -2.85 -11.38 -15.17
C TYR A 661 -4.14 -11.44 -14.36
N GLY A 662 -5.16 -12.15 -14.87
CA GLY A 662 -6.52 -12.11 -14.33
C GLY A 662 -7.05 -13.43 -13.81
N PHE A 663 -8.00 -13.35 -12.87
CA PHE A 663 -8.91 -14.42 -12.41
C PHE A 663 -10.16 -13.77 -11.77
N SER A 664 -11.18 -14.56 -11.41
CA SER A 664 -12.39 -14.08 -10.70
C SER A 664 -12.61 -14.85 -9.40
N ILE A 665 -13.07 -14.15 -8.36
CA ILE A 665 -13.39 -14.71 -7.03
C ILE A 665 -14.92 -14.77 -6.88
N PRO A 666 -15.52 -15.94 -6.58
CA PRO A 666 -16.97 -16.10 -6.64
C PRO A 666 -17.63 -15.59 -5.36
N ALA A 667 -18.84 -15.03 -5.46
CA ALA A 667 -19.63 -14.71 -4.28
C ALA A 667 -19.91 -15.98 -3.43
N LEU A 668 -20.00 -15.83 -2.11
CA LEU A 668 -20.33 -16.94 -1.21
C LEU A 668 -21.85 -17.17 -1.16
N GLN A 669 -22.26 -18.43 -1.25
CA GLN A 669 -23.64 -18.91 -1.16
C GLN A 669 -23.77 -19.92 0.00
N TYR A 670 -23.41 -19.48 1.21
CA TYR A 670 -23.38 -20.36 2.38
C TYR A 670 -24.75 -20.47 3.05
N THR A 671 -25.25 -21.70 3.19
CA THR A 671 -26.51 -22.04 3.86
C THR A 671 -26.33 -22.95 5.08
N GLY A 672 -25.08 -23.16 5.51
CA GLY A 672 -24.77 -23.99 6.68
C GLY A 672 -24.95 -23.24 8.02
N PRO A 673 -24.64 -23.90 9.15
CA PRO A 673 -24.74 -23.27 10.46
C PRO A 673 -23.69 -22.17 10.65
N VAL A 674 -24.02 -21.14 11.42
CA VAL A 674 -23.04 -20.17 11.93
C VAL A 674 -22.01 -20.94 12.77
N ILE A 675 -20.72 -20.75 12.49
CA ILE A 675 -19.65 -21.34 13.31
C ILE A 675 -19.45 -20.51 14.59
N ALA A 676 -18.99 -21.15 15.66
CA ALA A 676 -18.61 -20.44 16.87
C ALA A 676 -17.42 -19.50 16.60
N GLU A 677 -17.38 -18.37 17.31
CA GLU A 677 -16.21 -17.49 17.33
C GLU A 677 -14.98 -18.26 17.85
N PRO A 678 -13.78 -18.05 17.26
CA PRO A 678 -12.57 -18.72 17.70
C PRO A 678 -12.14 -18.23 19.10
N THR A 679 -11.68 -19.15 19.93
CA THR A 679 -11.04 -18.79 21.21
C THR A 679 -9.77 -17.99 20.96
N TRP A 680 -9.59 -16.87 21.65
CA TRP A 680 -8.31 -16.16 21.65
C TRP A 680 -7.19 -17.06 22.22
N PRO A 681 -5.98 -17.06 21.64
CA PRO A 681 -4.84 -17.78 22.20
C PRO A 681 -4.41 -17.17 23.55
N GLU A 682 -4.75 -17.86 24.64
CA GLU A 682 -4.17 -17.60 25.96
C GLU A 682 -2.67 -17.89 25.94
N SER A 683 -1.86 -17.01 26.53
CA SER A 683 -0.41 -17.23 26.52
C SER A 683 -0.05 -18.38 27.45
N SER A 684 0.97 -19.18 27.10
CA SER A 684 1.48 -20.23 27.98
C SER A 684 2.12 -19.71 29.27
N THR A 685 2.15 -18.39 29.47
CA THR A 685 2.56 -17.69 30.68
C THR A 685 1.39 -17.39 31.64
N ASP A 686 0.13 -17.41 31.17
CA ASP A 686 -1.05 -17.08 31.99
C ASP A 686 -1.65 -18.28 32.75
N ILE A 687 -1.07 -19.49 32.59
CA ILE A 687 -1.58 -20.75 33.16
C ILE A 687 -0.75 -21.17 34.41
N ILE A 688 -0.24 -20.18 35.17
CA ILE A 688 0.44 -20.39 36.46
C ILE A 688 0.02 -19.31 37.47
N GLU A 689 -1.18 -19.46 38.02
CA GLU A 689 -1.56 -18.99 39.37
C GLU A 689 -1.94 -20.19 40.26
#